data_AF-A0A022QVU1-F1
#
_entry.id   AF-A0A022QVU1-F1
#
_cell.length_a   1.000
_cell.length_b   1.000
_cell.length_c   1.000
_cell.angle_alpha   90.00
_cell.angle_beta   90.00
_cell.angle_gamma   90.00
#
_symmetry.space_group_name_H-M   'P 1'
#
loop_
_entity.id
_entity.type
_entity.pdbx_description
1 polymer ?
#
loop_
_entity_poly.entity_id
_entity_poly.type
_entity_poly.pdbx_seq_one_letter_code
_entity_poly.pdbx_strand_id
1 'polypeptide(L)'
;MLSGILKPLLFTFPRRPAAAVTTVRTMSSSGESTQRMFQLKTDPLTGKSEWVVIEEDEEEKTTPKALLATTSYLDMLNDTRRNRAYRHAIDNAVTKPCHVLDIGAGTGLLSMMAARAMGLTDRKCDSSCSNGKVTACESYLPMVKLMRKVLRSNGMDGKIRLLNKRSDELEVGSDVHSRADILISEILDSELLGEGLIPTLQHAHDNLLVENPLTVPYRATTYGQLVGCTYLRDMHDLVNREAELSDGIRLVPSGMAGILGVKKQQQFAMHCDALKEEIKLLSEPFKVFDFDFWRRPDSSSETEMHIKTTNDGTVYAIISWWLLQLDSEGTIFYSTEPNWIRCSDNWCDHWKQSVWFPQSVDLHVLKDGEVHLHALHTETSISYDFKTLNKKQQVAHVDACTDDFQIVLSPERNALYGDSSWRFLMLNAIEKALRQRTDPLCLVADDSIFLAIAIARLSKSSNVIPLFPGLGKKDVLIMPCKGLLKVCAMYLPNLWRSRCCLKEVEGFDHSIVNTTLGACGDLPLTEESPFLPFYVWQCGETKILSETATVLEFDFSKPMSSCSGKTPIEFRESGICHGFVLWIDWVLEAEDNTVLSTGPDKRHWKQAVKLLKKPVKVKEGQFSSTEIEAFFDPSNGEVILQHAFLMNPC
;
A
#
# COMPACT_ATOMS: atom_id res chain seq x y z
N MET A 1 -17.04 68.69 7.18
CA MET A 1 -16.65 69.02 5.80
C MET A 1 -15.49 68.10 5.46
N LEU A 2 -15.75 67.04 4.70
CA LEU A 2 -15.43 66.96 3.25
C LEU A 2 -13.91 67.01 3.03
N SER A 3 -13.24 66.14 2.29
CA SER A 3 -13.55 64.88 1.58
C SER A 3 -12.40 64.66 0.60
N GLY A 4 -12.06 63.41 0.33
CA GLY A 4 -11.42 62.99 -0.92
C GLY A 4 -9.97 62.53 -0.77
N ILE A 5 -9.46 61.51 -1.44
CA ILE A 5 -9.91 60.62 -2.53
C ILE A 5 -8.98 59.38 -2.37
N LEU A 6 -9.45 58.12 -2.38
CA LEU A 6 -9.30 57.18 -3.51
C LEU A 6 -10.06 55.87 -3.22
N LYS A 7 -10.78 55.35 -4.23
CA LYS A 7 -11.60 54.13 -4.24
C LYS A 7 -10.80 52.90 -4.72
N PRO A 8 -11.12 51.67 -4.27
CA PRO A 8 -10.77 50.43 -4.94
C PRO A 8 -11.90 49.92 -5.87
N LEU A 9 -11.52 49.32 -7.00
CA LEU A 9 -12.40 48.60 -7.93
C LEU A 9 -12.49 47.12 -7.50
N LEU A 10 -13.72 46.68 -7.19
CA LEU A 10 -14.09 45.27 -7.04
C LEU A 10 -14.39 44.65 -8.40
N PHE A 11 -13.87 43.46 -8.67
CA PHE A 11 -14.43 42.55 -9.68
C PHE A 11 -15.11 41.37 -8.98
N THR A 12 -16.38 41.19 -9.33
CA THR A 12 -17.31 40.16 -8.85
C THR A 12 -17.23 38.91 -9.73
N PHE A 13 -17.15 37.72 -9.11
CA PHE A 13 -17.36 36.45 -9.79
C PHE A 13 -18.86 36.07 -9.78
N PRO A 14 -19.46 35.62 -10.90
CA PRO A 14 -20.87 35.26 -10.94
C PRO A 14 -21.12 33.82 -10.47
N ARG A 15 -22.09 33.66 -9.56
CA ARG A 15 -22.76 32.38 -9.24
C ARG A 15 -23.67 31.94 -10.39
N ARG A 16 -23.74 30.64 -10.67
CA ARG A 16 -24.84 30.01 -11.42
C ARG A 16 -25.27 28.67 -10.79
N PRO A 17 -26.52 28.22 -11.04
CA PRO A 17 -27.39 27.64 -10.01
C PRO A 17 -27.61 26.13 -10.14
N ALA A 18 -28.21 25.56 -9.09
CA ALA A 18 -28.74 24.20 -9.03
C ALA A 18 -29.82 23.94 -10.10
N ALA A 19 -29.79 22.76 -10.71
CA ALA A 19 -30.90 22.20 -11.48
C ALA A 19 -31.01 20.69 -11.22
N ALA A 20 -32.16 20.28 -10.69
CA ALA A 20 -32.67 18.92 -10.77
C ALA A 20 -33.31 18.68 -12.15
N VAL A 21 -33.51 17.40 -12.51
CA VAL A 21 -34.59 16.80 -13.35
C VAL A 21 -34.07 15.73 -14.33
N THR A 22 -34.45 14.49 -14.01
CA THR A 22 -35.14 13.48 -14.83
C THR A 22 -34.49 12.87 -16.08
N THR A 23 -34.41 11.55 -16.02
CA THR A 23 -34.22 10.52 -17.04
C THR A 23 -35.10 10.68 -18.30
N VAL A 24 -34.49 10.74 -19.49
CA VAL A 24 -35.03 10.16 -20.74
C VAL A 24 -33.85 9.71 -21.63
N ARG A 25 -33.86 8.42 -22.00
CA ARG A 25 -33.01 7.82 -23.04
C ARG A 25 -33.51 8.22 -24.43
N THR A 26 -32.58 8.53 -25.34
CA THR A 26 -32.72 8.15 -26.76
C THR A 26 -31.33 7.94 -27.38
N MET A 27 -31.20 6.82 -28.08
CA MET A 27 -29.97 6.34 -28.71
C MET A 27 -29.66 7.11 -30.00
N SER A 28 -28.38 7.38 -30.24
CA SER A 28 -27.82 7.43 -31.60
C SER A 28 -26.42 6.81 -31.59
N SER A 29 -26.21 5.93 -32.56
CA SER A 29 -25.08 5.04 -32.74
C SER A 29 -23.96 5.70 -33.55
N SER A 30 -22.78 5.81 -32.96
CA SER A 30 -21.50 5.82 -33.68
C SER A 30 -20.41 5.46 -32.68
N GLY A 31 -19.95 4.21 -32.74
CA GLY A 31 -19.03 3.65 -31.75
C GLY A 31 -17.60 4.09 -31.97
N GLU A 32 -17.07 4.81 -30.99
CA GLU A 32 -15.68 4.75 -30.54
C GLU A 32 -15.75 4.65 -29.01
N SER A 33 -15.46 3.44 -28.49
CA SER A 33 -15.39 3.18 -27.06
C SER A 33 -14.09 3.76 -26.55
N THR A 34 -14.09 4.99 -26.05
CA THR A 34 -13.02 5.51 -25.20
C THR A 34 -13.00 4.67 -23.91
N GLN A 35 -12.01 3.77 -23.80
CA GLN A 35 -11.83 2.93 -22.62
C GLN A 35 -11.50 3.82 -21.43
N ARG A 36 -12.34 3.78 -20.40
CA ARG A 36 -12.11 4.44 -19.12
C ARG A 36 -11.51 3.39 -18.19
N MET A 37 -10.22 3.52 -17.91
CA MET A 37 -9.47 2.59 -17.06
C MET A 37 -9.55 3.07 -15.62
N PHE A 38 -10.04 2.26 -14.67
CA PHE A 38 -9.99 2.61 -13.25
C PHE A 38 -8.82 1.88 -12.61
N GLN A 39 -7.74 2.60 -12.31
CA GLN A 39 -6.57 2.05 -11.60
C GLN A 39 -6.66 2.44 -10.14
N LEU A 40 -6.53 1.47 -9.23
CA LEU A 40 -6.25 1.77 -7.82
C LEU A 40 -4.82 2.31 -7.72
N LYS A 41 -4.69 3.64 -7.77
CA LYS A 41 -3.41 4.33 -7.62
C LYS A 41 -3.26 4.67 -6.16
N THR A 42 -2.27 4.07 -5.51
CA THR A 42 -1.85 4.54 -4.20
C THR A 42 -0.98 5.77 -4.41
N ASP A 43 -1.51 6.93 -4.06
CA ASP A 43 -0.74 8.16 -4.02
C ASP A 43 0.46 7.95 -3.07
N PRO A 44 1.71 8.03 -3.56
CA PRO A 44 2.90 7.76 -2.75
C PRO A 44 3.15 8.84 -1.68
N LEU A 45 2.53 10.01 -1.79
CA LEU A 45 2.64 11.13 -0.84
C LEU A 45 1.53 11.08 0.21
N THR A 46 0.30 10.70 -0.17
CA THR A 46 -0.85 10.70 0.76
C THR A 46 -1.22 9.32 1.29
N GLY A 47 -0.69 8.25 0.71
CA GLY A 47 -1.05 6.87 1.04
C GLY A 47 -2.48 6.49 0.65
N LYS A 48 -3.21 7.37 -0.05
CA LYS A 48 -4.58 7.12 -0.52
C LYS A 48 -4.54 6.21 -1.72
N SER A 49 -5.20 5.07 -1.61
CA SER A 49 -5.61 4.30 -2.78
C SER A 49 -6.84 4.96 -3.39
N GLU A 50 -6.65 5.65 -4.51
CA GLU A 50 -7.72 6.26 -5.29
C GLU A 50 -7.96 5.46 -6.58
N TRP A 51 -9.21 5.22 -6.91
CA TRP A 51 -9.59 4.69 -8.22
C TRP A 51 -9.49 5.82 -9.24
N VAL A 52 -8.33 5.94 -9.88
CA VAL A 52 -8.07 6.95 -10.91
C VAL A 52 -8.61 6.46 -12.23
N VAL A 53 -9.45 7.27 -12.88
CA VAL A 53 -9.84 7.06 -14.27
C VAL A 53 -8.70 7.51 -15.17
N ILE A 54 -7.91 6.56 -15.65
CA ILE A 54 -6.98 6.79 -16.74
C ILE A 54 -7.80 6.71 -18.02
N GLU A 55 -8.02 7.86 -18.65
CA GLU A 55 -8.39 7.91 -20.06
C GLU A 55 -7.09 7.65 -20.83
N GLU A 56 -7.05 6.67 -21.73
CA GLU A 56 -5.90 6.43 -22.61
C GLU A 56 -5.78 7.61 -23.60
N ASP A 57 -5.26 8.74 -23.14
CA ASP A 57 -4.55 9.67 -24.01
C ASP A 57 -3.14 9.12 -24.17
N GLU A 58 -2.79 8.73 -25.39
CA GLU A 58 -1.46 8.25 -25.76
C GLU A 58 -0.39 9.32 -25.51
N GLU A 59 0.11 9.51 -24.28
CA GLU A 59 1.36 10.26 -24.05
C GLU A 59 1.99 10.21 -22.63
N GLU A 60 1.62 9.27 -21.74
CA GLU A 60 2.43 9.07 -20.50
C GLU A 60 3.61 8.11 -20.73
N LYS A 61 4.83 8.66 -20.62
CA LYS A 61 6.14 8.02 -20.88
C LYS A 61 6.54 6.88 -19.92
N THR A 62 5.67 6.41 -19.04
CA THR A 62 5.93 5.26 -18.16
C THR A 62 5.46 3.98 -18.84
N THR A 63 6.40 3.13 -19.26
CA THR A 63 6.02 1.85 -19.87
C THR A 63 5.21 0.99 -18.88
N PRO A 64 4.11 0.32 -19.31
CA PRO A 64 3.26 -0.51 -18.44
C PRO A 64 4.02 -1.58 -17.62
N LYS A 65 5.23 -1.97 -18.07
CA LYS A 65 6.11 -2.88 -17.37
C LYS A 65 6.63 -2.33 -16.04
N ALA A 66 6.97 -1.04 -15.97
CA ALA A 66 7.46 -0.42 -14.74
C ALA A 66 6.37 -0.35 -13.66
N LEU A 67 5.12 -0.11 -14.07
CA LEU A 67 3.95 -0.08 -13.18
C LEU A 67 3.59 -1.47 -12.65
N LEU A 68 3.61 -2.49 -13.50
CA LEU A 68 3.35 -3.87 -13.08
C LEU A 68 4.44 -4.42 -12.16
N ALA A 69 5.69 -3.95 -12.31
CA ALA A 69 6.79 -4.35 -11.46
C ALA A 69 6.57 -4.02 -9.98
N THR A 70 5.82 -2.96 -9.63
CA THR A 70 5.57 -2.57 -8.23
C THR A 70 4.31 -3.19 -7.64
N THR A 71 3.62 -4.06 -8.37
CA THR A 71 2.39 -4.72 -7.90
C THR A 71 2.67 -5.93 -7.02
N SER A 72 1.63 -6.36 -6.29
CA SER A 72 1.63 -7.54 -5.44
C SER A 72 1.51 -8.88 -6.20
N TYR A 73 1.22 -8.88 -7.50
CA TYR A 73 0.99 -10.12 -8.28
C TYR A 73 2.13 -11.13 -8.15
N LEU A 74 3.38 -10.67 -8.12
CA LEU A 74 4.52 -11.57 -8.01
C LEU A 74 4.61 -12.22 -6.62
N ASP A 75 4.28 -11.47 -5.56
CA ASP A 75 4.24 -12.00 -4.21
C ASP A 75 3.12 -13.02 -4.05
N MET A 76 1.93 -12.73 -4.58
CA MET A 76 0.80 -13.67 -4.62
C MET A 76 1.14 -15.00 -5.30
N LEU A 77 1.94 -14.96 -6.37
CA LEU A 77 2.39 -16.16 -7.08
C LEU A 77 3.52 -16.90 -6.35
N ASN A 78 4.35 -16.19 -5.56
CA ASN A 78 5.36 -16.80 -4.71
C ASN A 78 4.78 -17.34 -3.38
N ASP A 79 3.55 -16.96 -3.02
CA ASP A 79 2.85 -17.53 -1.87
C ASP A 79 2.36 -18.96 -2.14
N THR A 80 3.26 -19.91 -1.92
CA THR A 80 2.98 -21.35 -2.07
C THR A 80 1.87 -21.85 -1.14
N ARG A 81 1.65 -21.20 0.02
CA ARG A 81 0.60 -21.61 0.98
C ARG A 81 -0.77 -21.22 0.42
N ARG A 82 -0.93 -19.98 -0.03
CA ARG A 82 -2.13 -19.50 -0.74
C ARG A 82 -2.42 -20.40 -1.93
N ASN A 83 -1.44 -20.58 -2.81
CA ASN A 83 -1.62 -21.31 -4.07
C ASN A 83 -2.03 -22.77 -3.83
N ARG A 84 -1.39 -23.45 -2.87
CA ARG A 84 -1.73 -24.82 -2.48
C ARG A 84 -3.13 -24.91 -1.87
N ALA A 85 -3.51 -23.98 -1.01
CA ALA A 85 -4.81 -23.97 -0.36
C ALA A 85 -5.93 -23.79 -1.39
N TYR A 86 -5.80 -22.81 -2.29
CA TYR A 86 -6.73 -22.63 -3.41
C TYR A 86 -6.79 -23.86 -4.32
N ARG A 87 -5.64 -24.44 -4.68
CA ARG A 87 -5.62 -25.67 -5.50
C ARG A 87 -6.45 -26.79 -4.84
N HIS A 88 -6.21 -27.09 -3.57
CA HIS A 88 -6.93 -28.15 -2.89
C HIS A 88 -8.44 -27.87 -2.79
N ALA A 89 -8.84 -26.62 -2.55
CA ALA A 89 -10.24 -26.25 -2.49
C ALA A 89 -10.93 -26.35 -3.86
N ILE A 90 -10.23 -25.95 -4.93
CA ILE A 90 -10.71 -26.11 -6.31
C ILE A 90 -10.81 -27.59 -6.68
N ASP A 91 -9.81 -28.41 -6.35
CA ASP A 91 -9.83 -29.86 -6.58
C ASP A 91 -11.02 -30.52 -5.86
N ASN A 92 -11.38 -30.06 -4.64
CA ASN A 92 -12.53 -30.53 -3.88
C ASN A 92 -13.88 -30.06 -4.46
N ALA A 93 -13.96 -28.83 -4.96
CA ALA A 93 -15.19 -28.27 -5.51
C ALA A 93 -15.52 -28.83 -6.91
N VAL A 94 -14.50 -29.01 -7.75
CA VAL A 94 -14.61 -29.40 -9.15
C VAL A 94 -14.55 -30.93 -9.30
N THR A 95 -15.63 -31.62 -8.92
CA THR A 95 -15.70 -33.09 -8.94
C THR A 95 -16.24 -33.70 -10.25
N LYS A 96 -16.89 -32.87 -11.08
CA LYS A 96 -17.49 -33.27 -12.36
C LYS A 96 -17.40 -32.12 -13.36
N PRO A 97 -17.48 -32.39 -14.68
CA PRO A 97 -17.55 -31.33 -15.68
C PRO A 97 -18.74 -30.38 -15.40
N CYS A 98 -18.44 -29.10 -15.23
CA CYS A 98 -19.39 -28.05 -14.87
C CYS A 98 -18.94 -26.71 -15.44
N HIS A 99 -19.70 -25.64 -15.20
CA HIS A 99 -19.30 -24.29 -15.53
C HIS A 99 -18.64 -23.59 -14.33
N VAL A 100 -17.35 -23.30 -14.45
CA VAL A 100 -16.59 -22.48 -13.50
C VAL A 100 -16.46 -21.05 -14.01
N LEU A 101 -16.74 -20.07 -13.15
CA LEU A 101 -16.47 -18.65 -13.37
C LEU A 101 -15.37 -18.18 -12.42
N ASP A 102 -14.27 -17.65 -12.97
CA ASP A 102 -13.14 -17.05 -12.25
C ASP A 102 -13.21 -15.52 -12.39
N ILE A 103 -13.47 -14.81 -11.29
CA ILE A 103 -13.56 -13.34 -11.25
C ILE A 103 -12.28 -12.76 -10.67
N GLY A 104 -11.67 -11.80 -11.39
CA GLY A 104 -10.37 -11.24 -11.00
C GLY A 104 -9.24 -12.20 -11.34
N ALA A 105 -9.26 -12.76 -12.55
CA ALA A 105 -8.44 -13.91 -12.90
C ALA A 105 -6.92 -13.66 -12.87
N GLY A 106 -6.46 -12.40 -12.92
CA GLY A 106 -5.04 -12.05 -12.81
C GLY A 106 -4.21 -12.72 -13.91
N THR A 107 -3.29 -13.62 -13.51
CA THR A 107 -2.48 -14.41 -14.47
C THR A 107 -3.20 -15.65 -15.01
N GLY A 108 -4.39 -15.97 -14.49
CA GLY A 108 -5.16 -17.16 -14.84
C GLY A 108 -4.80 -18.40 -14.03
N LEU A 109 -4.04 -18.28 -12.94
CA LEU A 109 -3.61 -19.43 -12.13
C LEU A 109 -4.80 -20.28 -11.64
N LEU A 110 -5.81 -19.64 -11.04
CA LEU A 110 -6.98 -20.33 -10.50
C LEU A 110 -7.85 -20.95 -11.61
N SER A 111 -8.06 -20.22 -12.70
CA SER A 111 -8.66 -20.75 -13.93
C SER A 111 -7.97 -22.02 -14.46
N MET A 112 -6.63 -22.04 -14.46
CA MET A 112 -5.86 -23.22 -14.90
C MET A 112 -6.00 -24.39 -13.93
N MET A 113 -6.03 -24.14 -12.61
CA MET A 113 -6.32 -25.17 -11.60
C MET A 113 -7.70 -25.80 -11.85
N ALA A 114 -8.73 -24.97 -12.06
CA ALA A 114 -10.09 -25.44 -12.33
C ALA A 114 -10.18 -26.26 -13.62
N ALA A 115 -9.54 -25.80 -14.70
CA ALA A 115 -9.49 -26.53 -15.96
C ALA A 115 -8.76 -27.88 -15.82
N ARG A 116 -7.69 -27.95 -15.02
CA ARG A 116 -7.02 -29.21 -14.70
C ARG A 116 -7.92 -30.16 -13.89
N ALA A 117 -8.60 -29.66 -12.86
CA ALA A 117 -9.51 -30.47 -12.04
C ALA A 117 -10.67 -31.05 -12.88
N MET A 118 -11.12 -30.34 -13.92
CA MET A 118 -12.09 -30.85 -14.90
C MET A 118 -11.53 -31.82 -15.95
N GLY A 119 -10.22 -32.12 -15.94
CA GLY A 119 -9.58 -32.96 -16.96
C GLY A 119 -9.47 -32.31 -18.33
N LEU A 120 -9.68 -30.99 -18.45
CA LEU A 120 -9.59 -30.27 -19.72
C LEU A 120 -8.15 -30.20 -20.24
N THR A 121 -7.15 -30.50 -19.42
CA THR A 121 -5.73 -30.48 -19.76
C THR A 121 -5.30 -31.64 -20.67
N ASP A 122 -6.07 -32.73 -20.74
CA ASP A 122 -5.71 -33.93 -21.51
C ASP A 122 -5.79 -33.73 -23.03
N ARG A 123 -4.67 -33.97 -23.73
CA ARG A 123 -4.57 -33.85 -25.21
C ARG A 123 -5.42 -34.86 -26.00
N LYS A 124 -5.98 -35.88 -25.33
CA LYS A 124 -6.80 -36.94 -25.93
C LYS A 124 -8.31 -36.69 -25.83
N CYS A 125 -8.73 -35.69 -25.04
CA CYS A 125 -10.13 -35.31 -24.99
C CYS A 125 -10.46 -34.52 -26.26
N ASP A 126 -11.16 -35.18 -27.19
CA ASP A 126 -11.78 -34.52 -28.32
C ASP A 126 -12.71 -33.42 -27.76
N SER A 127 -12.54 -32.19 -28.23
CA SER A 127 -13.22 -30.98 -27.72
C SER A 127 -14.75 -31.03 -27.85
N SER A 128 -15.31 -32.12 -28.39
CA SER A 128 -16.76 -32.35 -28.50
C SER A 128 -17.37 -33.14 -27.33
N CYS A 129 -16.58 -33.64 -26.36
CA CYS A 129 -17.10 -34.58 -25.34
C CYS A 129 -17.04 -34.11 -23.87
N SER A 130 -16.42 -32.97 -23.55
CA SER A 130 -16.46 -32.43 -22.18
C SER A 130 -17.48 -31.29 -22.07
N ASN A 131 -18.56 -31.50 -21.32
CA ASN A 131 -19.54 -30.44 -20.99
C ASN A 131 -18.98 -29.35 -20.04
N GLY A 132 -17.76 -29.53 -19.52
CA GLY A 132 -17.14 -28.59 -18.58
C GLY A 132 -16.53 -27.38 -19.29
N LYS A 133 -16.64 -26.20 -18.67
CA LYS A 133 -16.11 -24.94 -19.22
C LYS A 133 -15.59 -24.03 -18.10
N VAL A 134 -14.47 -23.36 -18.35
CA VAL A 134 -13.95 -22.27 -17.50
C VAL A 134 -14.11 -20.95 -18.22
N THR A 135 -14.79 -19.99 -17.59
CA THR A 135 -14.81 -18.59 -18.00
C THR A 135 -14.02 -17.78 -16.99
N ALA A 136 -13.13 -16.93 -17.45
CA ALA A 136 -12.32 -16.05 -16.62
C ALA A 136 -12.56 -14.59 -17.03
N CYS A 137 -12.78 -13.70 -16.08
CA CYS A 137 -12.84 -12.26 -16.35
C CYS A 137 -11.76 -11.50 -15.57
N GLU A 138 -11.12 -10.58 -16.28
CA GLU A 138 -10.10 -9.67 -15.76
C GLU A 138 -10.35 -8.31 -16.39
N SER A 139 -10.39 -7.26 -15.58
CA SER A 139 -10.71 -5.90 -16.01
C SER A 139 -9.47 -5.15 -16.49
N TYR A 140 -8.29 -5.49 -15.97
CA TYR A 140 -7.06 -4.79 -16.27
C TYR A 140 -6.39 -5.36 -17.53
N LEU A 141 -6.48 -4.62 -18.63
CA LEU A 141 -6.01 -5.05 -19.95
C LEU A 141 -4.55 -5.54 -19.98
N PRO A 142 -3.57 -4.92 -19.29
CA PRO A 142 -2.21 -5.47 -19.20
C PRO A 142 -2.16 -6.88 -18.60
N MET A 143 -2.99 -7.16 -17.59
CA MET A 143 -3.10 -8.51 -17.01
C MET A 143 -3.81 -9.48 -17.94
N VAL A 144 -4.87 -9.06 -18.67
CA VAL A 144 -5.46 -9.89 -19.74
C VAL A 144 -4.42 -10.28 -20.79
N LYS A 145 -3.61 -9.31 -21.24
CA LYS A 145 -2.52 -9.56 -22.21
C LYS A 145 -1.48 -10.52 -21.64
N LEU A 146 -1.16 -10.43 -20.34
CA LEU A 146 -0.24 -11.32 -19.65
C LEU A 146 -0.83 -12.73 -19.48
N MET A 147 -2.04 -12.86 -18.97
CA MET A 147 -2.78 -14.12 -18.82
C MET A 147 -2.85 -14.88 -20.14
N ARG A 148 -3.17 -14.21 -21.26
CA ARG A 148 -3.18 -14.88 -22.57
C ARG A 148 -1.84 -15.51 -22.93
N LYS A 149 -0.72 -14.88 -22.56
CA LYS A 149 0.62 -15.47 -22.76
C LYS A 149 0.84 -16.67 -21.84
N VAL A 150 0.46 -16.56 -20.57
CA VAL A 150 0.54 -17.67 -19.60
C VAL A 150 -0.27 -18.88 -20.07
N LEU A 151 -1.53 -18.68 -20.50
CA LEU A 151 -2.38 -19.74 -21.04
C LEU A 151 -1.76 -20.44 -22.26
N ARG A 152 -1.14 -19.67 -23.17
CA ARG A 152 -0.45 -20.21 -24.34
C ARG A 152 0.76 -21.05 -23.96
N SER A 153 1.60 -20.57 -23.05
CA SER A 153 2.78 -21.31 -22.57
C SER A 153 2.38 -22.67 -21.95
N ASN A 154 1.19 -22.74 -21.34
CA ASN A 154 0.67 -23.96 -20.73
C ASN A 154 -0.20 -24.82 -21.68
N GLY A 155 -0.36 -24.42 -22.95
CA GLY A 155 -1.22 -25.16 -23.90
C GLY A 155 -2.71 -25.16 -23.52
N MET A 156 -3.15 -24.12 -22.79
CA MET A 156 -4.52 -23.93 -22.31
C MET A 156 -5.25 -22.77 -23.02
N ASP A 157 -4.62 -22.19 -24.05
CA ASP A 157 -5.27 -21.24 -24.96
C ASP A 157 -6.45 -21.93 -25.66
N GLY A 158 -7.63 -21.31 -25.63
CA GLY A 158 -8.87 -21.89 -26.14
C GLY A 158 -9.59 -22.87 -25.20
N LYS A 159 -8.96 -23.32 -24.09
CA LYS A 159 -9.61 -24.15 -23.05
C LYS A 159 -10.29 -23.31 -21.97
N ILE A 160 -9.77 -22.11 -21.74
CA ILE A 160 -10.31 -21.12 -20.81
C ILE A 160 -10.80 -19.93 -21.63
N ARG A 161 -12.08 -19.56 -21.44
CA ARG A 161 -12.67 -18.39 -22.10
C ARG A 161 -12.31 -17.14 -21.31
N LEU A 162 -11.31 -16.40 -21.79
CA LEU A 162 -10.87 -15.13 -21.19
C LEU A 162 -11.67 -13.93 -21.72
N LEU A 163 -12.27 -13.17 -20.81
CA LEU A 163 -13.05 -11.95 -21.07
C LEU A 163 -12.34 -10.73 -20.44
N ASN A 164 -12.08 -9.70 -21.26
CA ASN A 164 -11.55 -8.42 -20.78
C ASN A 164 -12.71 -7.51 -20.37
N LYS A 165 -13.28 -7.78 -19.19
CA LYS A 165 -14.45 -7.08 -18.65
C LYS A 165 -14.40 -7.18 -17.13
N ARG A 166 -15.00 -6.21 -16.45
CA ARG A 166 -15.37 -6.38 -15.04
C ARG A 166 -16.53 -7.39 -14.94
N SER A 167 -16.65 -8.01 -13.78
CA SER A 167 -17.72 -8.99 -13.55
C SER A 167 -19.12 -8.38 -13.67
N ASP A 168 -19.30 -7.11 -13.27
CA ASP A 168 -20.55 -6.33 -13.35
C ASP A 168 -20.92 -5.87 -14.76
N GLU A 169 -20.08 -6.15 -15.76
CA GLU A 169 -20.32 -5.89 -17.18
C GLU A 169 -20.62 -7.18 -17.97
N LEU A 170 -20.63 -8.33 -17.30
CA LEU A 170 -20.87 -9.63 -17.91
C LEU A 170 -22.36 -9.92 -18.01
N GLU A 171 -22.80 -10.34 -19.19
CA GLU A 171 -24.18 -10.72 -19.43
C GLU A 171 -24.31 -12.20 -19.85
N VAL A 172 -25.28 -12.90 -19.26
CA VAL A 172 -25.63 -14.28 -19.66
C VAL A 172 -26.40 -14.26 -20.99
N GLY A 173 -25.98 -15.09 -21.93
CA GLY A 173 -26.51 -15.16 -23.30
C GLY A 173 -25.62 -14.47 -24.34
N SER A 174 -24.89 -13.42 -23.95
CA SER A 174 -23.95 -12.68 -24.81
C SER A 174 -22.49 -13.01 -24.47
N ASP A 175 -22.04 -12.68 -23.26
CA ASP A 175 -20.67 -12.90 -22.79
C ASP A 175 -20.47 -14.29 -22.20
N VAL A 176 -21.51 -14.85 -21.56
CA VAL A 176 -21.42 -16.16 -20.90
C VAL A 176 -22.62 -17.01 -21.30
N HIS A 177 -22.39 -18.25 -21.74
CA HIS A 177 -23.48 -19.06 -22.33
C HIS A 177 -24.57 -19.46 -21.33
N SER A 178 -24.20 -19.70 -20.08
CA SER A 178 -25.11 -20.04 -18.98
C SER A 178 -24.59 -19.44 -17.68
N ARG A 179 -25.44 -19.44 -16.66
CA ARG A 179 -24.98 -19.22 -15.28
C ARG A 179 -23.99 -20.31 -14.85
N ALA A 180 -23.03 -19.94 -14.01
CA ALA A 180 -21.97 -20.82 -13.53
C ALA A 180 -22.40 -21.63 -12.31
N ASP A 181 -21.92 -22.87 -12.24
CA ASP A 181 -22.13 -23.79 -11.13
C ASP A 181 -21.17 -23.50 -9.97
N ILE A 182 -19.96 -23.03 -10.31
CA ILE A 182 -18.88 -22.75 -9.35
C ILE A 182 -18.33 -21.35 -9.58
N LEU A 183 -18.28 -20.55 -8.52
CA LEU A 183 -17.55 -19.29 -8.48
C LEU A 183 -16.16 -19.51 -7.87
N ILE A 184 -15.12 -19.03 -8.54
CA ILE A 184 -13.79 -18.85 -7.97
C ILE A 184 -13.50 -17.36 -8.01
N SER A 185 -13.01 -16.81 -6.89
CA SER A 185 -12.71 -15.38 -6.82
C SER A 185 -11.65 -15.11 -5.76
N GLU A 186 -10.66 -14.31 -6.11
CA GLU A 186 -9.65 -13.79 -5.18
C GLU A 186 -9.45 -12.31 -5.48
N ILE A 187 -10.40 -11.51 -4.99
CA ILE A 187 -10.41 -10.03 -5.04
C ILE A 187 -10.46 -9.50 -3.61
N LEU A 188 -9.43 -9.85 -2.84
CA LEU A 188 -9.36 -9.61 -1.40
C LEU A 188 -8.15 -8.74 -1.10
N ASP A 189 -8.32 -7.72 -0.26
CA ASP A 189 -7.22 -6.95 0.29
C ASP A 189 -6.97 -7.27 1.77
N SER A 190 -6.08 -6.52 2.41
CA SER A 190 -5.79 -6.69 3.84
C SER A 190 -7.01 -6.38 4.75
N GLU A 191 -7.97 -5.60 4.26
CA GLU A 191 -9.24 -5.31 4.93
C GLU A 191 -10.37 -6.28 4.54
N LEU A 192 -10.10 -7.24 3.64
CA LEU A 192 -11.03 -8.15 2.97
C LEU A 192 -11.95 -7.47 1.93
N LEU A 193 -12.49 -6.29 2.23
CA LEU A 193 -13.56 -5.65 1.44
C LEU A 193 -13.07 -4.58 0.45
N GLY A 194 -11.83 -4.09 0.58
CA GLY A 194 -11.38 -2.88 -0.13
C GLY A 194 -11.26 -3.03 -1.65
N GLU A 195 -11.23 -4.27 -2.15
CA GLU A 195 -11.25 -4.61 -3.58
C GLU A 195 -12.66 -4.82 -4.16
N GLY A 196 -13.71 -4.48 -3.42
CA GLY A 196 -15.09 -4.54 -3.93
C GLY A 196 -15.67 -5.95 -3.91
N LEU A 197 -15.34 -6.73 -2.88
CA LEU A 197 -15.82 -8.09 -2.70
C LEU A 197 -17.36 -8.17 -2.67
N ILE A 198 -18.01 -7.37 -1.82
CA ILE A 198 -19.47 -7.37 -1.65
C ILE A 198 -20.21 -7.07 -2.97
N PRO A 199 -19.95 -5.95 -3.67
CA PRO A 199 -20.67 -5.65 -4.90
C PRO A 199 -20.42 -6.70 -6.00
N THR A 200 -19.21 -7.27 -6.06
CA THR A 200 -18.90 -8.37 -6.99
C THR A 200 -19.73 -9.62 -6.69
N LEU A 201 -19.81 -10.04 -5.42
CA LEU A 201 -20.62 -11.20 -5.03
C LEU A 201 -22.11 -10.94 -5.27
N GLN A 202 -22.61 -9.75 -4.95
CA GLN A 202 -24.00 -9.38 -5.21
C GLN A 202 -24.34 -9.52 -6.69
N HIS A 203 -23.55 -8.91 -7.58
CA HIS A 203 -23.76 -9.02 -9.01
C HIS A 203 -23.66 -10.47 -9.51
N ALA A 204 -22.67 -11.23 -9.03
CA ALA A 204 -22.47 -12.61 -9.43
C ALA A 204 -23.68 -13.49 -9.07
N HIS A 205 -24.18 -13.40 -7.83
CA HIS A 205 -25.38 -14.13 -7.40
C HIS A 205 -26.63 -13.71 -8.19
N ASP A 206 -26.81 -12.40 -8.40
CA ASP A 206 -27.99 -11.87 -9.06
C ASP A 206 -28.04 -12.29 -10.55
N ASN A 207 -26.88 -12.33 -11.24
CA ASN A 207 -26.85 -12.41 -12.70
C ASN A 207 -26.06 -13.60 -13.28
N LEU A 208 -25.00 -14.06 -12.61
CA LEU A 208 -23.99 -14.94 -13.19
C LEU A 208 -23.98 -16.36 -12.64
N LEU A 209 -24.53 -16.60 -11.45
CA LEU A 209 -24.48 -17.89 -10.76
C LEU A 209 -25.84 -18.60 -10.77
N VAL A 210 -25.82 -19.93 -10.74
CA VAL A 210 -27.02 -20.76 -10.53
C VAL A 210 -27.56 -20.59 -9.11
N GLU A 211 -28.76 -21.08 -8.84
CA GLU A 211 -29.24 -21.22 -7.47
C GLU A 211 -28.37 -22.23 -6.71
N ASN A 212 -27.86 -21.86 -5.54
CA ASN A 212 -26.95 -22.65 -4.69
C ASN A 212 -25.61 -23.01 -5.38
N PRO A 213 -24.81 -22.01 -5.78
CA PRO A 213 -23.51 -22.26 -6.39
C PRO A 213 -22.51 -22.80 -5.36
N LEU A 214 -21.51 -23.55 -5.82
CA LEU A 214 -20.30 -23.78 -5.01
C LEU A 214 -19.39 -22.56 -5.15
N THR A 215 -18.68 -22.19 -4.09
CA THR A 215 -17.77 -21.04 -4.12
C THR A 215 -16.43 -21.39 -3.50
N VAL A 216 -15.37 -20.88 -4.12
CA VAL A 216 -14.00 -20.90 -3.58
C VAL A 216 -13.49 -19.45 -3.61
N PRO A 217 -13.38 -18.78 -2.45
CA PRO A 217 -13.57 -19.30 -1.09
C PRO A 217 -15.04 -19.56 -0.72
N TYR A 218 -15.27 -20.29 0.37
CA TYR A 218 -16.59 -20.59 0.90
C TYR A 218 -17.07 -19.53 1.89
N ARG A 219 -16.19 -19.09 2.79
CA ARG A 219 -16.46 -18.07 3.82
C ARG A 219 -15.20 -17.30 4.17
N ALA A 220 -15.35 -16.03 4.52
CA ALA A 220 -14.35 -15.24 5.21
C ALA A 220 -14.84 -14.82 6.59
N THR A 221 -13.99 -14.88 7.61
CA THR A 221 -14.28 -14.41 8.96
C THR A 221 -13.26 -13.36 9.35
N THR A 222 -13.72 -12.17 9.76
CA THR A 222 -12.85 -11.10 10.24
C THR A 222 -12.71 -11.14 11.76
N TYR A 223 -11.51 -10.83 12.23
CA TYR A 223 -11.14 -10.78 13.64
C TYR A 223 -10.55 -9.42 13.99
N GLY A 224 -10.64 -9.05 15.26
CA GLY A 224 -9.98 -7.88 15.83
C GLY A 224 -9.35 -8.20 17.18
N GLN A 225 -8.38 -7.38 17.58
CA GLN A 225 -7.77 -7.44 18.91
C GLN A 225 -7.44 -6.03 19.40
N LEU A 226 -7.79 -5.73 20.65
CA LEU A 226 -7.48 -4.44 21.27
C LEU A 226 -5.99 -4.40 21.64
N VAL A 227 -5.29 -3.34 21.22
CA VAL A 227 -3.86 -3.20 21.50
C VAL A 227 -3.49 -1.82 22.02
N GLY A 228 -2.51 -1.80 22.91
CA GLY A 228 -1.76 -0.60 23.28
C GLY A 228 -0.39 -0.63 22.63
N CYS A 229 -0.10 0.33 21.74
CA CYS A 229 1.22 0.59 21.19
C CYS A 229 1.42 2.10 21.02
N THR A 230 2.45 2.67 21.63
CA THR A 230 2.71 4.12 21.57
C THR A 230 3.04 4.57 20.15
N TYR A 231 3.74 3.75 19.37
CA TYR A 231 4.00 4.06 17.97
C TYR A 231 2.72 4.14 17.13
N LEU A 232 1.75 3.25 17.38
CA LEU A 232 0.42 3.33 16.73
C LEU A 232 -0.38 4.54 17.18
N ARG A 233 -0.28 4.96 18.44
CA ARG A 233 -0.85 6.24 18.89
C ARG A 233 -0.26 7.41 18.10
N ASP A 234 1.06 7.46 17.98
CA ASP A 234 1.76 8.56 17.30
C ASP A 234 1.37 8.67 15.82
N MET A 235 0.97 7.56 15.21
CA MET A 235 0.45 7.52 13.84
C MET A 235 -0.89 8.24 13.65
N HIS A 236 -1.69 8.51 14.69
CA HIS A 236 -3.00 9.16 14.51
C HIS A 236 -3.27 10.34 15.46
N ASP A 237 -2.65 10.36 16.63
CA ASP A 237 -2.95 11.33 17.69
C ASP A 237 -1.95 12.49 17.71
N LEU A 238 -1.96 13.30 16.64
CA LEU A 238 -1.06 14.45 16.54
C LEU A 238 -1.35 15.50 17.62
N VAL A 239 -2.62 15.70 17.99
CA VAL A 239 -3.05 16.74 18.94
C VAL A 239 -2.39 16.55 20.30
N ASN A 240 -2.48 15.34 20.87
CA ASN A 240 -1.90 15.08 22.18
C ASN A 240 -0.37 15.05 22.10
N ARG A 241 0.21 14.54 21.01
CA ARG A 241 1.66 14.57 20.82
C ARG A 241 2.20 15.99 20.76
N GLU A 242 1.57 16.89 20.02
CA GLU A 242 1.96 18.30 20.00
C GLU A 242 1.80 19.00 21.36
N ALA A 243 0.85 18.55 22.19
CA ALA A 243 0.69 19.08 23.55
C ALA A 243 1.83 18.65 24.49
N GLU A 244 2.45 17.50 24.24
CA GLU A 244 3.62 17.00 24.98
C GLU A 244 4.95 17.67 24.55
N LEU A 245 4.98 18.32 23.39
CA LEU A 245 6.18 18.95 22.84
C LEU A 245 6.42 20.36 23.41
N SER A 246 7.70 20.70 23.61
CA SER A 246 8.13 21.98 24.17
C SER A 246 8.45 23.07 23.14
N ASP A 247 8.29 22.79 21.84
CA ASP A 247 8.63 23.75 20.76
C ASP A 247 7.58 24.84 20.55
N GLY A 248 6.39 24.70 21.16
CA GLY A 248 5.33 25.68 21.09
C GLY A 248 4.69 25.85 19.70
N ILE A 249 4.88 24.88 18.80
CA ILE A 249 4.23 24.82 17.49
C ILE A 249 3.09 23.79 17.56
N ARG A 250 1.89 24.21 17.17
CA ARG A 250 0.73 23.32 17.02
C ARG A 250 0.21 23.44 15.61
N LEU A 251 0.28 22.35 14.85
CA LEU A 251 -0.31 22.25 13.53
C LEU A 251 -1.82 22.09 13.62
N VAL A 252 -2.30 21.44 14.69
CA VAL A 252 -3.73 21.33 14.98
C VAL A 252 -4.13 22.39 16.01
N PRO A 253 -4.91 23.43 15.63
CA PRO A 253 -5.34 24.44 16.58
C PRO A 253 -6.20 23.85 17.70
N SER A 254 -6.05 24.41 18.91
CA SER A 254 -6.88 24.02 20.06
C SER A 254 -8.37 24.19 19.75
N GLY A 255 -9.16 23.14 19.97
CA GLY A 255 -10.59 23.13 19.65
C GLY A 255 -10.92 22.76 18.19
N MET A 256 -9.92 22.49 17.35
CA MET A 256 -10.07 22.13 15.94
C MET A 256 -9.43 20.76 15.63
N ALA A 257 -9.63 19.77 16.50
CA ALA A 257 -9.04 18.42 16.42
C ALA A 257 -9.42 17.60 15.15
N GLY A 258 -10.15 18.19 14.21
CA GLY A 258 -10.54 17.57 12.93
C GLY A 258 -9.97 18.25 11.68
N ILE A 259 -9.25 19.39 11.79
CA ILE A 259 -8.73 20.10 10.60
C ILE A 259 -7.55 19.37 9.96
N LEU A 260 -6.72 18.71 10.76
CA LEU A 260 -5.52 18.02 10.30
C LEU A 260 -5.40 16.70 11.07
N GLY A 261 -5.26 15.60 10.35
CA GLY A 261 -5.09 14.28 10.95
C GLY A 261 -5.25 13.16 9.95
N VAL A 262 -5.21 11.93 10.44
CA VAL A 262 -5.42 10.74 9.62
C VAL A 262 -6.89 10.64 9.19
N LYS A 263 -7.13 10.02 8.03
CA LYS A 263 -8.49 9.81 7.54
C LYS A 263 -9.29 9.03 8.57
N LYS A 264 -10.41 9.61 8.98
CA LYS A 264 -11.34 8.94 9.88
C LYS A 264 -11.99 7.76 9.15
N GLN A 265 -12.33 6.77 9.95
CA GLN A 265 -13.08 5.60 9.51
C GLN A 265 -12.44 4.73 8.41
N GLN A 266 -11.11 4.71 8.35
CA GLN A 266 -10.34 3.86 7.42
C GLN A 266 -9.36 2.98 8.19
N GLN A 267 -9.19 1.74 7.72
CA GLN A 267 -8.13 0.86 8.16
C GLN A 267 -6.85 1.02 7.32
N PHE A 268 -5.70 0.76 7.94
CA PHE A 268 -4.40 0.86 7.30
C PHE A 268 -3.67 -0.48 7.32
N ALA A 269 -3.30 -0.99 6.14
CA ALA A 269 -2.57 -2.24 6.00
C ALA A 269 -1.11 -2.09 6.46
N MET A 270 -0.66 -2.95 7.36
CA MET A 270 0.68 -2.88 7.94
C MET A 270 1.13 -4.25 8.45
N HIS A 271 2.44 -4.51 8.35
CA HIS A 271 3.07 -5.67 8.98
C HIS A 271 3.20 -5.48 10.49
N CYS A 272 2.14 -5.81 11.23
CA CYS A 272 2.09 -5.57 12.67
C CYS A 272 3.07 -6.48 13.45
N ASP A 273 3.50 -7.60 12.87
CA ASP A 273 4.54 -8.47 13.45
C ASP A 273 5.87 -7.76 13.68
N ALA A 274 6.17 -6.73 12.89
CA ALA A 274 7.35 -5.89 13.09
C ALA A 274 7.28 -5.04 14.37
N LEU A 275 6.09 -4.86 14.94
CA LEU A 275 5.83 -4.14 16.19
C LEU A 275 5.55 -5.07 17.37
N LYS A 276 5.71 -6.40 17.23
CA LYS A 276 5.29 -7.38 18.25
C LYS A 276 5.85 -7.10 19.65
N GLU A 277 7.08 -6.59 19.74
CA GLU A 277 7.74 -6.29 21.03
C GLU A 277 7.23 -4.97 21.65
N GLU A 278 6.62 -4.09 20.85
CA GLU A 278 6.06 -2.80 21.26
C GLU A 278 4.55 -2.87 21.52
N ILE A 279 3.90 -3.95 21.10
CA ILE A 279 2.47 -4.17 21.24
C ILE A 279 2.16 -4.80 22.60
N LYS A 280 1.31 -4.12 23.36
CA LYS A 280 0.63 -4.68 24.54
C LYS A 280 -0.76 -5.17 24.14
N LEU A 281 -0.99 -6.49 24.23
CA LEU A 281 -2.31 -7.08 23.98
C LEU A 281 -3.26 -6.78 25.15
N LEU A 282 -4.42 -6.18 24.85
CA LEU A 282 -5.40 -5.76 25.85
C LEU A 282 -6.68 -6.61 25.86
N SER A 283 -6.85 -7.48 24.87
CA SER A 283 -7.93 -8.47 24.80
C SER A 283 -7.43 -9.77 24.17
N GLU A 284 -8.20 -10.85 24.32
CA GLU A 284 -8.13 -11.98 23.38
C GLU A 284 -8.65 -11.54 21.99
N PRO A 285 -8.30 -12.25 20.90
CA PRO A 285 -8.93 -12.04 19.61
C PRO A 285 -10.45 -12.22 19.68
N PHE A 286 -11.19 -11.31 19.06
CA PHE A 286 -12.64 -11.37 18.94
C PHE A 286 -13.07 -11.44 17.48
N LYS A 287 -14.10 -12.24 17.20
CA LYS A 287 -14.72 -12.34 15.88
C LYS A 287 -15.56 -11.09 15.61
N VAL A 288 -15.46 -10.52 14.42
CA VAL A 288 -16.20 -9.32 14.01
C VAL A 288 -17.33 -9.68 13.04
N PHE A 289 -17.03 -10.11 11.81
CA PHE A 289 -18.03 -10.45 10.79
C PHE A 289 -17.75 -11.81 10.12
N ASP A 290 -18.81 -12.46 9.62
CA ASP A 290 -18.74 -13.62 8.73
C ASP A 290 -19.33 -13.24 7.37
N PHE A 291 -18.56 -13.46 6.30
CA PHE A 291 -18.96 -13.25 4.92
C PHE A 291 -19.05 -14.61 4.21
N ASP A 292 -20.27 -15.09 4.00
CA ASP A 292 -20.54 -16.33 3.27
C ASP A 292 -20.60 -16.07 1.77
N PHE A 293 -19.70 -16.67 1.00
CA PHE A 293 -19.59 -16.43 -0.46
C PHE A 293 -20.69 -17.17 -1.23
N TRP A 294 -21.21 -18.26 -0.68
CA TRP A 294 -22.26 -19.10 -1.28
C TRP A 294 -23.66 -18.48 -1.24
N ARG A 295 -23.84 -17.33 -0.57
CA ARG A 295 -25.08 -16.54 -0.57
C ARG A 295 -24.81 -15.11 -0.98
N ARG A 296 -25.82 -14.44 -1.54
CA ARG A 296 -25.78 -13.01 -1.83
C ARG A 296 -25.59 -12.20 -0.53
N PRO A 297 -24.50 -11.42 -0.38
CA PRO A 297 -24.27 -10.65 0.84
C PRO A 297 -25.11 -9.36 0.89
N ASP A 298 -25.38 -8.89 2.10
CA ASP A 298 -25.96 -7.56 2.34
C ASP A 298 -24.92 -6.46 2.07
N SER A 299 -25.38 -5.28 1.64
CA SER A 299 -24.48 -4.13 1.37
C SER A 299 -23.84 -3.54 2.64
N SER A 300 -24.45 -3.78 3.81
CA SER A 300 -23.96 -3.31 5.09
C SER A 300 -24.53 -4.15 6.22
N SER A 301 -23.76 -4.32 7.29
CA SER A 301 -24.23 -4.92 8.54
C SER A 301 -23.53 -4.28 9.72
N GLU A 302 -24.19 -4.31 10.87
CA GLU A 302 -23.65 -3.83 12.13
C GLU A 302 -23.78 -4.89 13.22
N THR A 303 -22.83 -4.88 14.16
CA THR A 303 -22.85 -5.78 15.31
C THR A 303 -22.32 -5.07 16.56
N GLU A 304 -22.87 -5.45 17.71
CA GLU A 304 -22.39 -5.01 19.01
C GLU A 304 -21.61 -6.14 19.68
N MET A 305 -20.45 -5.80 20.22
CA MET A 305 -19.53 -6.73 20.85
C MET A 305 -19.17 -6.26 22.25
N HIS A 306 -19.06 -7.26 23.13
CA HIS A 306 -18.68 -7.12 24.52
C HIS A 306 -17.33 -7.78 24.72
N ILE A 307 -16.26 -6.97 24.73
CA ILE A 307 -14.89 -7.47 24.74
C ILE A 307 -14.36 -7.44 26.17
N LYS A 308 -14.02 -8.61 26.71
CA LYS A 308 -13.36 -8.71 28.00
C LYS A 308 -11.88 -8.39 27.87
N THR A 309 -11.37 -7.51 28.73
CA THR A 309 -9.99 -7.06 28.70
C THR A 309 -9.08 -8.00 29.49
N THR A 310 -7.89 -8.29 28.97
CA THR A 310 -6.95 -9.23 29.57
C THR A 310 -5.85 -8.54 30.38
N ASN A 311 -5.57 -7.27 30.10
CA ASN A 311 -4.51 -6.48 30.72
C ASN A 311 -4.94 -5.02 30.92
N ASP A 312 -4.36 -4.36 31.93
CA ASP A 312 -4.50 -2.91 32.12
C ASP A 312 -3.79 -2.15 30.99
N GLY A 313 -4.31 -1.02 30.53
CA GLY A 313 -3.61 -0.18 29.55
C GLY A 313 -4.52 0.82 28.86
N THR A 314 -4.01 1.44 27.79
CA THR A 314 -4.78 2.32 26.91
C THR A 314 -4.90 1.67 25.55
N VAL A 315 -6.12 1.57 25.03
CA VAL A 315 -6.38 1.09 23.67
C VAL A 315 -5.98 2.18 22.69
N TYR A 316 -4.92 1.94 21.93
CA TYR A 316 -4.44 2.88 20.91
C TYR A 316 -4.82 2.47 19.49
N ALA A 317 -5.13 1.19 19.28
CA ALA A 317 -5.60 0.66 18.00
C ALA A 317 -6.39 -0.64 18.18
N ILE A 318 -7.12 -1.00 17.13
CA ILE A 318 -7.60 -2.37 16.91
C ILE A 318 -6.76 -2.93 15.76
N ILE A 319 -6.10 -4.05 15.99
CA ILE A 319 -5.47 -4.82 14.90
C ILE A 319 -6.47 -5.86 14.43
N SER A 320 -6.75 -5.85 13.14
CA SER A 320 -7.72 -6.71 12.48
C SER A 320 -7.07 -7.55 11.39
N TRP A 321 -7.62 -8.74 11.17
CA TRP A 321 -7.20 -9.68 10.14
C TRP A 321 -8.37 -10.57 9.75
N TRP A 322 -8.17 -11.47 8.80
CA TRP A 322 -9.22 -12.38 8.36
C TRP A 322 -8.72 -13.82 8.19
N LEU A 323 -9.68 -14.74 8.30
CA LEU A 323 -9.53 -16.17 8.06
C LEU A 323 -10.44 -16.54 6.88
N LEU A 324 -9.86 -17.09 5.82
CA LEU A 324 -10.60 -17.70 4.72
C LEU A 324 -10.79 -19.18 5.00
N GLN A 325 -12.04 -19.62 4.97
CA GLN A 325 -12.43 -20.99 4.76
C GLN A 325 -12.65 -21.19 3.26
N LEU A 326 -11.80 -21.99 2.61
CA LEU A 326 -11.81 -22.14 1.16
C LEU A 326 -12.82 -23.19 0.68
N ASP A 327 -13.16 -24.18 1.50
CA ASP A 327 -14.06 -25.29 1.17
C ASP A 327 -15.30 -25.34 2.08
N SER A 328 -16.39 -25.95 1.60
CA SER A 328 -17.64 -26.07 2.37
C SER A 328 -17.54 -26.99 3.59
N GLU A 329 -16.59 -27.93 3.59
CA GLU A 329 -16.38 -28.86 4.72
C GLU A 329 -15.60 -28.21 5.88
N GLY A 330 -14.94 -27.08 5.64
CA GLY A 330 -14.13 -26.41 6.65
C GLY A 330 -12.86 -27.17 6.98
N THR A 331 -12.18 -27.67 5.95
CA THR A 331 -10.92 -28.43 6.09
C THR A 331 -9.71 -27.64 5.57
N ILE A 332 -9.93 -26.65 4.71
CA ILE A 332 -8.88 -25.87 4.05
C ILE A 332 -9.04 -24.41 4.43
N PHE A 333 -8.02 -23.86 5.07
CA PHE A 333 -8.01 -22.46 5.51
C PHE A 333 -6.76 -21.71 5.08
N TYR A 334 -6.91 -20.40 4.92
CA TYR A 334 -5.82 -19.44 4.80
C TYR A 334 -6.07 -18.28 5.77
N SER A 335 -5.05 -17.84 6.51
CA SER A 335 -5.19 -16.79 7.52
C SER A 335 -4.14 -15.70 7.34
N THR A 336 -4.57 -14.45 7.54
CA THR A 336 -3.70 -13.25 7.66
C THR A 336 -3.42 -12.87 9.11
N GLU A 337 -3.69 -13.79 10.05
CA GLU A 337 -3.42 -13.58 11.47
C GLU A 337 -1.96 -13.21 11.75
N PRO A 338 -1.71 -12.34 12.75
CA PRO A 338 -0.36 -12.02 13.16
C PRO A 338 0.31 -13.20 13.90
N ASN A 339 1.64 -13.23 13.89
CA ASN A 339 2.45 -14.35 14.36
C ASN A 339 2.34 -14.61 15.87
N TRP A 340 1.87 -13.64 16.66
CA TRP A 340 1.61 -13.86 18.10
C TRP A 340 0.34 -14.66 18.37
N ILE A 341 -0.52 -14.90 17.37
CA ILE A 341 -1.67 -15.80 17.48
C ILE A 341 -1.24 -17.25 17.26
N ARG A 342 -0.50 -17.49 16.17
CA ARG A 342 0.15 -18.76 15.88
C ARG A 342 1.59 -18.47 15.49
N CYS A 343 2.54 -18.93 16.32
CA CYS A 343 3.98 -18.80 16.09
C CYS A 343 4.42 -19.49 14.77
N SER A 344 4.12 -18.86 13.64
CA SER A 344 4.37 -19.34 12.30
C SER A 344 5.09 -18.24 11.51
N ASP A 345 6.11 -18.60 10.74
CA ASP A 345 6.88 -17.64 9.93
C ASP A 345 6.32 -17.61 8.51
N ASN A 346 5.12 -17.01 8.36
CA ASN A 346 4.35 -16.99 7.11
C ASN A 346 4.21 -15.57 6.55
N TRP A 347 5.34 -14.94 6.24
CA TRP A 347 5.37 -13.58 5.69
C TRP A 347 4.93 -13.54 4.22
N CYS A 348 4.00 -12.63 3.90
CA CYS A 348 3.64 -12.20 2.55
C CYS A 348 3.35 -10.69 2.57
N ASP A 349 3.54 -9.97 1.47
CA ASP A 349 3.35 -8.51 1.40
C ASP A 349 2.03 -8.08 0.74
N HIS A 350 1.42 -8.93 -0.08
CA HIS A 350 0.14 -8.68 -0.74
C HIS A 350 -1.03 -8.59 0.26
N TRP A 351 -0.95 -9.36 1.35
CA TRP A 351 -1.87 -9.29 2.47
C TRP A 351 -1.13 -9.08 3.78
N LYS A 352 -1.64 -8.14 4.58
CA LYS A 352 -1.11 -7.74 5.88
C LYS A 352 -2.24 -7.77 6.90
N GLN A 353 -1.92 -7.37 8.13
CA GLN A 353 -2.95 -7.00 9.09
C GLN A 353 -3.43 -5.58 8.80
N SER A 354 -4.63 -5.28 9.25
CA SER A 354 -5.25 -3.96 9.16
C SER A 354 -5.26 -3.30 10.53
N VAL A 355 -4.92 -2.01 10.59
CA VAL A 355 -4.94 -1.23 11.83
C VAL A 355 -6.01 -0.17 11.77
N TRP A 356 -6.91 -0.22 12.74
CA TRP A 356 -7.92 0.80 12.98
C TRP A 356 -7.52 1.71 14.12
N PHE A 357 -7.60 3.03 13.88
CA PHE A 357 -7.33 4.03 14.88
C PHE A 357 -8.64 4.54 15.53
N PRO A 358 -8.80 4.42 16.86
CA PRO A 358 -9.95 4.98 17.58
C PRO A 358 -9.99 6.51 17.45
N GLN A 359 -11.20 7.06 17.45
CA GLN A 359 -11.37 8.52 17.48
C GLN A 359 -11.02 9.07 18.86
N SER A 360 -9.82 9.66 19.00
CA SER A 360 -9.33 10.63 20.01
C SER A 360 -9.84 10.55 21.46
N VAL A 361 -10.27 9.38 21.91
CA VAL A 361 -10.59 9.07 23.30
C VAL A 361 -9.55 8.08 23.76
N ASP A 362 -8.70 8.49 24.70
CA ASP A 362 -7.82 7.58 25.43
C ASP A 362 -8.69 6.60 26.21
N LEU A 363 -8.98 5.46 25.59
CA LEU A 363 -9.77 4.41 26.20
C LEU A 363 -8.87 3.61 27.14
N HIS A 364 -8.83 4.05 28.39
CA HIS A 364 -8.17 3.32 29.47
C HIS A 364 -9.01 2.11 29.88
N VAL A 365 -8.38 0.95 29.90
CA VAL A 365 -8.97 -0.33 30.29
C VAL A 365 -8.24 -0.91 31.48
N LEU A 366 -9.00 -1.57 32.35
CA LEU A 366 -8.49 -2.38 33.45
C LEU A 366 -8.67 -3.85 33.09
N LYS A 367 -7.77 -4.70 33.56
CA LYS A 367 -7.85 -6.16 33.45
C LYS A 367 -9.18 -6.64 34.03
N ASP A 368 -9.78 -7.62 33.35
CA ASP A 368 -11.10 -8.17 33.66
C ASP A 368 -12.26 -7.17 33.55
N GLY A 369 -12.01 -5.98 32.98
CA GLY A 369 -13.04 -5.04 32.56
C GLY A 369 -13.73 -5.44 31.26
N GLU A 370 -14.63 -4.58 30.80
CA GLU A 370 -15.45 -4.79 29.62
C GLU A 370 -15.42 -3.54 28.72
N VAL A 371 -15.22 -3.77 27.42
CA VAL A 371 -15.25 -2.74 26.39
C VAL A 371 -16.41 -3.03 25.44
N HIS A 372 -17.28 -2.04 25.28
CA HIS A 372 -18.40 -2.10 24.34
C HIS A 372 -17.96 -1.53 22.99
N LEU A 373 -17.94 -2.39 21.98
CA LEU A 373 -17.52 -2.06 20.62
C LEU A 373 -18.69 -2.25 19.66
N HIS A 374 -19.01 -1.23 18.89
CA HIS A 374 -19.90 -1.31 17.75
C HIS A 374 -19.04 -1.45 16.49
N ALA A 375 -19.28 -2.48 15.69
CA ALA A 375 -18.63 -2.64 14.40
C ALA A 375 -19.68 -2.51 13.29
N LEU A 376 -19.30 -1.85 12.21
CA LEU A 376 -20.12 -1.63 11.02
C LEU A 376 -19.26 -1.93 9.80
N HIS A 377 -19.79 -2.69 8.85
CA HIS A 377 -19.21 -2.75 7.52
C HIS A 377 -20.12 -2.09 6.48
N THR A 378 -19.49 -1.47 5.49
CA THR A 378 -20.11 -1.02 4.24
C THR A 378 -19.81 -2.05 3.14
N GLU A 379 -20.01 -1.68 1.88
CA GLU A 379 -19.64 -2.51 0.73
C GLU A 379 -18.12 -2.65 0.56
N THR A 380 -17.33 -1.71 1.10
CA THR A 380 -15.89 -1.61 0.83
C THR A 380 -15.03 -1.39 2.07
N SER A 381 -15.60 -1.29 3.27
CA SER A 381 -14.83 -1.02 4.49
C SER A 381 -15.49 -1.57 5.75
N ILE A 382 -14.68 -1.79 6.77
CA ILE A 382 -15.07 -2.14 8.13
C ILE A 382 -14.62 -1.02 9.07
N SER A 383 -15.51 -0.66 9.98
CA SER A 383 -15.33 0.44 10.92
C SER A 383 -15.75 0.05 12.32
N TYR A 384 -15.16 0.73 13.30
CA TYR A 384 -15.40 0.47 14.71
C TYR A 384 -15.67 1.77 15.49
N ASP A 385 -16.64 1.73 16.40
CA ASP A 385 -16.95 2.80 17.34
C ASP A 385 -17.03 2.27 18.78
N PHE A 386 -16.33 2.94 19.70
CA PHE A 386 -16.33 2.58 21.11
C PHE A 386 -17.51 3.25 21.81
N LYS A 387 -18.44 2.46 22.34
CA LYS A 387 -19.56 3.00 23.11
C LYS A 387 -19.09 3.40 24.50
N THR A 388 -18.89 4.69 24.74
CA THR A 388 -18.64 5.22 26.08
C THR A 388 -19.92 5.17 26.92
N LEU A 389 -19.82 4.65 28.16
CA LEU A 389 -20.92 4.55 29.13
C LEU A 389 -21.45 5.92 29.63
N ASN A 390 -20.84 7.04 29.21
CA ASN A 390 -21.24 8.39 29.61
C ASN A 390 -21.47 9.34 28.41
N LYS A 391 -22.51 9.08 27.60
CA LYS A 391 -23.12 10.09 26.70
C LYS A 391 -23.96 11.16 27.43
N LYS A 392 -23.79 11.33 28.75
CA LYS A 392 -24.43 12.40 29.55
C LYS A 392 -23.38 13.33 30.16
N GLN A 393 -22.68 14.08 29.31
CA GLN A 393 -22.09 15.42 29.54
C GLN A 393 -20.92 15.64 28.57
N GLN A 394 -21.24 15.82 27.29
CA GLN A 394 -20.49 16.68 26.37
C GLN A 394 -21.37 16.90 25.13
N VAL A 395 -22.48 17.60 25.36
CA VAL A 395 -23.16 18.34 24.29
C VAL A 395 -22.58 19.74 24.34
N ALA A 396 -21.54 19.99 23.55
CA ALA A 396 -21.20 21.30 22.99
C ALA A 396 -19.97 21.16 22.08
N HIS A 397 -20.13 21.60 20.83
CA HIS A 397 -19.15 21.66 19.74
C HIS A 397 -18.92 20.37 18.95
N VAL A 398 -20.00 19.85 18.36
CA VAL A 398 -19.90 19.26 17.02
C VAL A 398 -20.00 20.43 16.04
N ASP A 399 -18.87 20.98 15.63
CA ASP A 399 -18.84 21.92 14.51
C ASP A 399 -19.14 21.14 13.22
N ALA A 400 -20.42 21.15 12.85
CA ALA A 400 -20.98 20.63 11.59
C ALA A 400 -20.49 21.41 10.34
N CYS A 401 -19.30 22.02 10.41
CA CYS A 401 -18.70 22.87 9.37
C CYS A 401 -17.22 22.52 9.11
N THR A 402 -16.71 21.39 9.65
CA THR A 402 -15.28 21.03 9.55
C THR A 402 -14.96 19.92 8.53
N ASP A 403 -15.94 19.14 8.09
CA ASP A 403 -15.70 18.06 7.11
C ASP A 403 -15.27 18.60 5.73
N ASP A 404 -15.61 19.85 5.38
CA ASP A 404 -15.21 20.49 4.12
C ASP A 404 -13.77 21.04 4.13
N PHE A 405 -13.07 21.05 5.28
CA PHE A 405 -11.74 21.68 5.43
C PHE A 405 -10.69 20.75 6.08
N GLN A 406 -10.87 19.43 6.04
CA GLN A 406 -9.92 18.48 6.63
C GLN A 406 -8.74 18.18 5.68
N ILE A 407 -7.53 18.46 6.15
CA ILE A 407 -6.29 17.99 5.55
C ILE A 407 -6.00 16.58 6.07
N VAL A 408 -6.03 15.62 5.16
CA VAL A 408 -5.79 14.20 5.47
C VAL A 408 -4.30 13.89 5.35
N LEU A 409 -3.69 13.42 6.43
CA LEU A 409 -2.31 12.93 6.46
C LEU A 409 -2.28 11.40 6.36
N SER A 410 -1.19 10.87 5.80
CA SER A 410 -0.85 9.46 6.02
C SER A 410 -0.47 9.24 7.50
N PRO A 411 -0.65 8.02 8.03
CA PRO A 411 -0.24 7.68 9.39
C PRO A 411 1.24 7.99 9.66
N GLU A 412 2.12 7.72 8.69
CA GLU A 412 3.55 7.95 8.82
C GLU A 412 3.91 9.45 8.84
N ARG A 413 3.22 10.26 8.04
CA ARG A 413 3.39 11.73 8.03
C ARG A 413 2.86 12.35 9.33
N ASN A 414 1.75 11.82 9.86
CA ASN A 414 1.22 12.23 11.16
C ASN A 414 2.23 11.93 12.27
N ALA A 415 2.77 10.71 12.31
CA ALA A 415 3.82 10.33 13.26
C ALA A 415 5.08 11.20 13.11
N LEU A 416 5.49 11.52 11.88
CA LEU A 416 6.63 12.39 11.61
C LEU A 416 6.43 13.80 12.19
N TYR A 417 5.24 14.38 12.04
CA TYR A 417 4.92 15.69 12.62
C TYR A 417 4.81 15.68 14.15
N GLY A 418 4.62 14.52 14.77
CA GLY A 418 4.70 14.34 16.21
C GLY A 418 6.11 14.02 16.74
N ASP A 419 7.07 13.74 15.85
CA ASP A 419 8.41 13.29 16.25
C ASP A 419 9.27 14.45 16.77
N SER A 420 9.63 14.38 18.05
CA SER A 420 10.40 15.43 18.73
C SER A 420 11.83 15.59 18.18
N SER A 421 12.46 14.50 17.74
CA SER A 421 13.84 14.52 17.24
C SER A 421 13.89 15.16 15.86
N TRP A 422 12.94 14.82 14.99
CA TRP A 422 12.79 15.42 13.67
C TRP A 422 12.47 16.91 13.77
N ARG A 423 11.49 17.29 14.61
CA ARG A 423 11.13 18.71 14.82
C ARG A 423 12.31 19.50 15.36
N PHE A 424 13.05 18.95 16.33
CA PHE A 424 14.25 19.60 16.87
C PHE A 424 15.30 19.86 15.78
N LEU A 425 15.63 18.85 14.97
CA LEU A 425 16.60 18.99 13.87
C LEU A 425 16.16 20.07 12.87
N MET A 426 14.87 20.05 12.51
CA MET A 426 14.33 20.98 11.53
C MET A 426 14.27 22.42 12.05
N LEU A 427 13.81 22.62 13.29
CA LEU A 427 13.75 23.94 13.92
C LEU A 427 15.13 24.54 14.10
N ASN A 428 16.12 23.75 14.52
CA ASN A 428 17.49 24.21 14.65
C ASN A 428 18.07 24.64 13.29
N ALA A 429 17.84 23.86 12.24
CA ALA A 429 18.30 24.21 10.89
C ALA A 429 17.61 25.49 10.36
N ILE A 430 16.29 25.62 10.54
CA ILE A 430 15.54 26.82 10.16
C ILE A 430 16.05 28.05 10.92
N GLU A 431 16.22 27.95 12.25
CA GLU A 431 16.66 29.08 13.07
C GLU A 431 18.02 29.61 12.61
N LYS A 432 18.96 28.71 12.32
CA LYS A 432 20.27 29.11 11.83
C LYS A 432 20.22 29.72 10.43
N ALA A 433 19.45 29.13 9.51
CA ALA A 433 19.26 29.68 8.18
C ALA A 433 18.67 31.10 8.22
N LEU A 434 17.70 31.34 9.12
CA LEU A 434 17.07 32.65 9.30
C LEU A 434 18.03 33.70 9.89
N ARG A 435 18.95 33.31 10.78
CA ARG A 435 19.95 34.23 11.38
C ARG A 435 20.95 34.79 10.37
N GLN A 436 21.12 34.15 9.22
CA GLN A 436 22.08 34.59 8.19
C GLN A 436 21.59 35.79 7.36
N ARG A 437 20.31 36.17 7.46
CA ARG A 437 19.68 37.22 6.63
C ARG A 437 18.81 38.14 7.49
N THR A 438 18.80 39.44 7.16
CA THR A 438 17.83 40.39 7.73
C THR A 438 16.55 40.38 6.89
N ASP A 439 15.40 40.14 7.52
CA ASP A 439 14.05 40.10 6.90
C ASP A 439 13.95 39.19 5.65
N PRO A 440 14.25 37.88 5.78
CA PRO A 440 14.32 36.99 4.63
C PRO A 440 12.95 36.72 4.00
N LEU A 441 12.92 36.64 2.67
CA LEU A 441 11.84 36.02 1.92
C LEU A 441 12.10 34.51 1.88
N CYS A 442 11.28 33.73 2.58
CA CYS A 442 11.39 32.28 2.68
C CYS A 442 10.44 31.61 1.70
N LEU A 443 10.98 30.73 0.86
CA LEU A 443 10.20 29.90 -0.06
C LEU A 443 10.16 28.47 0.50
N VAL A 444 8.96 27.93 0.71
CA VAL A 444 8.81 26.51 1.09
C VAL A 444 8.42 25.73 -0.15
N ALA A 445 9.36 24.92 -0.64
CA ALA A 445 9.20 24.03 -1.79
C ALA A 445 8.94 22.59 -1.31
N ASP A 446 7.91 22.43 -0.48
CA ASP A 446 7.50 21.16 0.13
C ASP A 446 6.01 21.22 0.41
N ASP A 447 5.34 20.07 0.39
CA ASP A 447 3.93 19.94 0.75
C ASP A 447 3.76 19.88 2.30
N SER A 448 4.83 20.21 3.06
CA SER A 448 4.78 20.29 4.51
C SER A 448 4.20 21.60 5.02
N ILE A 449 3.09 21.47 5.72
CA ILE A 449 2.49 22.53 6.53
C ILE A 449 3.42 22.92 7.70
N PHE A 450 4.20 21.96 8.22
CA PHE A 450 5.08 22.18 9.36
C PHE A 450 6.15 23.24 9.09
N LEU A 451 6.86 23.14 7.95
CA LEU A 451 7.95 24.07 7.63
C LEU A 451 7.47 25.52 7.54
N ALA A 452 6.34 25.75 6.88
CA ALA A 452 5.76 27.09 6.74
C ALA A 452 5.39 27.69 8.10
N ILE A 453 4.77 26.92 8.98
CA ILE A 453 4.38 27.36 10.33
C ILE A 453 5.62 27.58 11.21
N ALA A 454 6.61 26.68 11.14
CA ALA A 454 7.85 26.78 11.88
C ALA A 454 8.62 28.07 11.54
N ILE A 455 8.77 28.39 10.25
CA ILE A 455 9.43 29.63 9.80
C ILE A 455 8.70 30.86 10.32
N ALA A 456 7.36 30.91 10.16
CA ALA A 456 6.54 32.03 10.62
C ALA A 456 6.60 32.22 12.15
N ARG A 457 6.75 31.11 12.90
CA ARG A 457 6.87 31.13 14.37
C ARG A 457 8.24 31.64 14.83
N LEU A 458 9.31 31.27 14.13
CA LEU A 458 10.69 31.60 14.45
C LEU A 458 11.08 33.02 14.03
N SER A 459 10.52 33.55 12.93
CA SER A 459 10.78 34.92 12.49
C SER A 459 9.50 35.67 12.10
N LYS A 460 9.15 36.66 12.92
CA LYS A 460 7.99 37.54 12.67
C LYS A 460 8.17 38.51 11.51
N SER A 461 9.40 38.71 11.05
CA SER A 461 9.72 39.63 9.95
C SER A 461 9.93 38.93 8.61
N SER A 462 9.92 37.59 8.59
CA SER A 462 10.07 36.82 7.35
C SER A 462 8.77 36.79 6.56
N ASN A 463 8.87 36.96 5.25
CA ASN A 463 7.75 36.70 4.34
C ASN A 463 7.82 35.24 3.89
N VAL A 464 6.78 34.44 4.11
CA VAL A 464 6.76 33.02 3.74
C VAL A 464 5.85 32.82 2.53
N ILE A 465 6.39 32.23 1.46
CA ILE A 465 5.63 31.86 0.26
C ILE A 465 5.65 30.32 0.15
N PRO A 466 4.51 29.64 0.31
CA PRO A 466 4.40 28.18 0.15
C PRO A 466 4.03 27.84 -1.31
N LEU A 467 4.89 28.17 -2.27
CA LEU A 467 4.68 27.92 -3.71
C LEU A 467 6.04 27.90 -4.41
N PHE A 468 6.20 27.16 -5.51
CA PHE A 468 7.46 27.10 -6.28
C PHE A 468 7.37 27.92 -7.59
N PRO A 469 7.70 29.22 -7.60
CA PRO A 469 7.58 30.05 -8.81
C PRO A 469 8.80 29.99 -9.75
N GLY A 470 9.71 29.00 -9.61
CA GLY A 470 10.88 28.92 -10.49
C GLY A 470 11.74 30.19 -10.48
N LEU A 471 12.34 30.51 -9.33
CA LEU A 471 13.11 31.75 -9.15
C LEU A 471 14.60 31.56 -9.52
N GLY A 472 15.07 32.36 -10.47
CA GLY A 472 16.47 32.41 -10.93
C GLY A 472 17.33 33.53 -10.31
N LYS A 473 17.21 33.81 -8.99
CA LYS A 473 18.08 34.81 -8.34
C LYS A 473 19.43 34.19 -7.94
N LYS A 474 20.51 34.97 -8.08
CA LYS A 474 21.91 34.57 -7.85
C LYS A 474 22.38 34.58 -6.38
N ASP A 475 21.46 34.68 -5.41
CA ASP A 475 21.82 34.76 -3.99
C ASP A 475 20.69 34.21 -3.10
N VAL A 476 20.47 32.89 -3.20
CA VAL A 476 19.44 32.15 -2.45
C VAL A 476 20.13 31.16 -1.52
N LEU A 477 19.75 31.18 -0.23
CA LEU A 477 20.12 30.12 0.71
C LEU A 477 19.13 28.95 0.54
N ILE A 478 19.65 27.75 0.30
CA ILE A 478 18.84 26.55 0.06
C ILE A 478 19.02 25.59 1.24
N MET A 479 17.91 25.17 1.83
CA MET A 479 17.84 24.17 2.90
C MET A 479 16.82 23.10 2.47
N PRO A 480 17.19 21.81 2.39
CA PRO A 480 18.52 21.24 2.63
C PRO A 480 19.56 21.74 1.60
N CYS A 481 20.83 21.78 1.99
CA CYS A 481 21.91 22.26 1.10
C CYS A 481 22.49 21.14 0.23
N LYS A 482 22.47 19.90 0.72
CA LYS A 482 22.90 18.71 -0.02
C LYS A 482 21.99 17.51 0.22
N GLY A 483 21.91 16.64 -0.77
CA GLY A 483 21.37 15.29 -0.63
C GLY A 483 22.49 14.26 -0.84
N LEU A 484 22.67 13.33 0.08
CA LEU A 484 23.65 12.26 -0.04
C LEU A 484 22.90 10.96 -0.30
N LEU A 485 23.11 10.35 -1.49
CA LEU A 485 22.57 9.03 -1.76
C LEU A 485 23.43 8.00 -1.03
N LYS A 486 22.84 7.40 -0.02
CA LYS A 486 23.46 6.38 0.82
C LYS A 486 23.11 5.00 0.32
N VAL A 487 23.98 4.03 0.60
CA VAL A 487 23.77 2.61 0.29
C VAL A 487 24.35 1.71 1.37
N CYS A 488 23.67 0.60 1.64
CA CYS A 488 24.23 -0.54 2.38
C CYS A 488 23.73 -1.87 1.82
N ALA A 489 24.48 -2.94 2.07
CA ALA A 489 24.09 -4.31 1.75
C ALA A 489 23.29 -4.91 2.91
N MET A 490 22.17 -5.58 2.59
CA MET A 490 21.25 -6.11 3.61
C MET A 490 20.87 -7.57 3.37
N TYR A 491 20.61 -8.27 4.48
CA TYR A 491 19.87 -9.51 4.55
C TYR A 491 18.37 -9.18 4.57
N LEU A 492 17.62 -9.68 3.57
CA LEU A 492 16.20 -9.40 3.31
C LEU A 492 15.51 -10.66 2.74
N PRO A 493 15.52 -11.80 3.44
CA PRO A 493 15.07 -13.09 2.89
C PRO A 493 13.60 -13.11 2.48
N ASN A 494 12.70 -12.56 3.30
CA ASN A 494 11.27 -12.60 3.04
C ASN A 494 10.92 -11.79 1.79
N LEU A 495 11.42 -10.55 1.72
CA LEU A 495 11.26 -9.69 0.56
C LEU A 495 11.93 -10.24 -0.72
N TRP A 496 13.08 -10.91 -0.59
CA TRP A 496 13.69 -11.56 -1.75
C TRP A 496 12.83 -12.73 -2.25
N ARG A 497 12.33 -13.57 -1.34
CA ARG A 497 11.47 -14.72 -1.69
C ARG A 497 10.16 -14.32 -2.35
N SER A 498 9.49 -13.26 -1.88
CA SER A 498 8.24 -12.77 -2.49
C SER A 498 8.41 -12.27 -3.92
N ARG A 499 9.64 -11.94 -4.31
CA ARG A 499 9.97 -11.35 -5.60
C ARG A 499 10.79 -12.28 -6.49
N CYS A 500 11.00 -13.53 -6.09
CA CYS A 500 11.79 -14.47 -6.86
C CYS A 500 11.16 -14.81 -8.22
N CYS A 501 12.02 -15.09 -9.20
CA CYS A 501 11.58 -15.61 -10.48
C CYS A 501 10.82 -16.91 -10.29
N LEU A 502 9.66 -16.95 -10.91
CA LEU A 502 8.82 -18.12 -11.00
C LEU A 502 9.31 -19.01 -12.15
N LYS A 503 9.21 -20.32 -11.95
CA LYS A 503 9.29 -21.30 -13.03
C LYS A 503 7.92 -21.94 -13.19
N GLU A 504 7.61 -22.84 -12.28
CA GLU A 504 6.33 -23.52 -12.22
C GLU A 504 5.60 -23.14 -10.92
N VAL A 505 4.32 -22.79 -11.04
CA VAL A 505 3.44 -22.52 -9.89
C VAL A 505 2.33 -23.56 -9.93
N GLU A 506 2.30 -24.44 -8.93
CA GLU A 506 1.30 -25.52 -8.80
C GLU A 506 1.11 -26.35 -10.08
N GLY A 507 2.17 -26.66 -10.83
CA GLY A 507 2.09 -27.44 -12.08
C GLY A 507 2.05 -26.63 -13.38
N PHE A 508 2.03 -25.29 -13.32
CA PHE A 508 1.87 -24.42 -14.48
C PHE A 508 3.07 -23.50 -14.70
N ASP A 509 3.59 -23.45 -15.92
CA ASP A 509 4.67 -22.53 -16.31
C ASP A 509 4.20 -21.08 -16.19
N HIS A 510 4.84 -20.34 -15.29
CA HIS A 510 4.63 -18.91 -15.07
C HIS A 510 5.88 -18.09 -15.36
N SER A 511 6.94 -18.68 -15.93
CA SER A 511 8.21 -17.99 -16.18
C SER A 511 8.06 -16.72 -17.03
N ILE A 512 7.06 -16.67 -17.92
CA ILE A 512 6.76 -15.54 -18.80
C ILE A 512 6.36 -14.26 -18.06
N VAL A 513 5.93 -14.37 -16.78
CA VAL A 513 5.51 -13.20 -15.99
C VAL A 513 6.68 -12.46 -15.35
N ASN A 514 7.83 -13.11 -15.18
CA ASN A 514 8.95 -12.59 -14.38
C ASN A 514 9.41 -11.19 -14.80
N THR A 515 9.65 -10.99 -16.10
CA THR A 515 10.07 -9.69 -16.64
C THR A 515 8.99 -8.62 -16.49
N THR A 516 7.72 -9.00 -16.64
CA THR A 516 6.60 -8.03 -16.58
C THR A 516 6.25 -7.64 -15.14
N LEU A 517 6.36 -8.58 -14.20
CA LEU A 517 6.06 -8.35 -12.78
C LEU A 517 7.31 -7.94 -11.97
N GLY A 518 8.45 -7.71 -12.62
CA GLY A 518 9.65 -7.17 -11.99
C GLY A 518 10.32 -8.12 -10.99
N ALA A 519 10.46 -9.39 -11.37
CA ALA A 519 11.11 -10.39 -10.53
C ALA A 519 12.60 -10.09 -10.27
N CYS A 520 13.11 -10.64 -9.18
CA CYS A 520 14.54 -10.79 -8.89
C CYS A 520 14.87 -12.29 -8.81
N GLY A 521 16.13 -12.66 -8.56
CA GLY A 521 16.50 -14.08 -8.49
C GLY A 521 16.51 -14.75 -9.87
N ASP A 522 17.59 -15.41 -10.29
CA ASP A 522 17.64 -16.22 -11.52
C ASP A 522 17.17 -15.53 -12.82
N LEU A 523 17.19 -14.18 -12.87
CA LEU A 523 16.86 -13.40 -14.07
C LEU A 523 17.84 -13.70 -15.23
N PRO A 524 17.39 -13.58 -16.49
CA PRO A 524 18.29 -13.59 -17.64
C PRO A 524 19.44 -12.59 -17.47
N LEU A 525 20.61 -12.89 -18.04
CA LEU A 525 21.81 -12.03 -17.92
C LEU A 525 21.55 -10.58 -18.38
N THR A 526 20.66 -10.40 -19.35
CA THR A 526 20.29 -9.13 -19.97
C THR A 526 19.30 -8.29 -19.15
N GLU A 527 18.69 -8.83 -18.10
CA GLU A 527 17.64 -8.15 -17.32
C GLU A 527 18.12 -7.84 -15.90
N GLU A 528 17.69 -6.71 -15.33
CA GLU A 528 17.96 -6.36 -13.94
C GLU A 528 16.67 -6.28 -13.13
N SER A 529 16.78 -6.54 -11.83
CA SER A 529 15.69 -6.31 -10.90
C SER A 529 15.37 -4.81 -10.83
N PRO A 530 14.09 -4.43 -10.68
CA PRO A 530 13.72 -3.03 -10.49
C PRO A 530 14.16 -2.53 -9.10
N PHE A 531 14.19 -1.21 -8.93
CA PHE A 531 14.14 -0.62 -7.59
C PHE A 531 12.72 -0.70 -7.06
N LEU A 532 12.58 -1.13 -5.81
CA LEU A 532 11.29 -1.28 -5.17
C LEU A 532 11.23 -0.43 -3.89
N PRO A 533 10.20 0.43 -3.72
CA PRO A 533 10.06 1.26 -2.53
C PRO A 533 9.40 0.46 -1.40
N PHE A 534 10.13 0.25 -0.29
CA PHE A 534 9.61 -0.47 0.88
C PHE A 534 9.91 0.24 2.19
N TYR A 535 8.99 0.14 3.14
CA TYR A 535 9.34 0.33 4.54
C TYR A 535 10.17 -0.88 4.98
N VAL A 536 11.50 -0.76 4.99
CA VAL A 536 12.39 -1.91 5.25
C VAL A 536 12.10 -2.56 6.59
N TRP A 537 11.71 -1.76 7.60
CA TRP A 537 11.31 -2.26 8.91
C TRP A 537 10.08 -3.19 8.89
N GLN A 538 9.26 -3.17 7.83
CA GLN A 538 8.10 -4.05 7.64
C GLN A 538 8.41 -5.29 6.78
N CYS A 539 9.64 -5.46 6.27
CA CYS A 539 9.99 -6.51 5.32
C CYS A 539 10.34 -7.87 5.96
N GLY A 540 9.79 -8.16 7.14
CA GLY A 540 10.09 -9.37 7.90
C GLY A 540 11.47 -9.32 8.54
N GLU A 541 12.25 -10.40 8.44
CA GLU A 541 13.61 -10.40 8.97
C GLU A 541 14.53 -9.48 8.16
N THR A 542 15.21 -8.55 8.85
CA THR A 542 16.18 -7.67 8.20
C THR A 542 17.46 -7.53 9.02
N LYS A 543 18.60 -7.43 8.34
CA LYS A 543 19.90 -7.15 8.98
C LYS A 543 20.82 -6.39 8.03
N ILE A 544 21.45 -5.32 8.51
CA ILE A 544 22.51 -4.61 7.78
C ILE A 544 23.78 -5.45 7.83
N LEU A 545 24.38 -5.73 6.67
CA LEU A 545 25.57 -6.60 6.55
C LEU A 545 26.87 -5.83 6.29
N SER A 546 26.78 -4.62 5.74
CA SER A 546 27.94 -3.81 5.38
C SER A 546 28.01 -2.51 6.18
N GLU A 547 29.10 -1.79 5.99
CA GLU A 547 29.12 -0.36 6.27
C GLU A 547 28.12 0.38 5.37
N THR A 548 27.73 1.58 5.80
CA THR A 548 26.98 2.52 4.98
C THR A 548 27.95 3.45 4.26
N ALA A 549 27.80 3.60 2.94
CA ALA A 549 28.58 4.56 2.16
C ALA A 549 27.69 5.57 1.44
N THR A 550 28.27 6.71 1.07
CA THR A 550 27.66 7.67 0.13
C THR A 550 28.15 7.32 -1.26
N VAL A 551 27.22 7.07 -2.20
CA VAL A 551 27.54 6.76 -3.60
C VAL A 551 27.36 7.96 -4.53
N LEU A 552 26.38 8.84 -4.26
CA LEU A 552 26.20 10.10 -4.98
C LEU A 552 26.01 11.26 -4.00
N GLU A 553 26.45 12.45 -4.41
CA GLU A 553 26.22 13.72 -3.71
C GLU A 553 25.53 14.70 -4.65
N PHE A 554 24.40 15.23 -4.19
CA PHE A 554 23.62 16.26 -4.86
C PHE A 554 23.85 17.58 -4.13
N ASP A 555 24.53 18.52 -4.79
CA ASP A 555 24.77 19.86 -4.29
C ASP A 555 23.70 20.81 -4.81
N PHE A 556 22.73 21.17 -3.96
CA PHE A 556 21.60 22.00 -4.38
C PHE A 556 21.96 23.47 -4.60
N SER A 557 23.17 23.89 -4.24
CA SER A 557 23.67 25.21 -4.62
C SER A 557 23.97 25.33 -6.12
N LYS A 558 24.00 24.20 -6.85
CA LYS A 558 24.28 24.12 -8.28
C LYS A 558 23.08 23.55 -9.04
N PRO A 559 22.89 23.93 -10.32
CA PRO A 559 21.92 23.26 -11.18
C PRO A 559 22.19 21.76 -11.25
N MET A 560 21.12 20.96 -11.24
CA MET A 560 21.26 19.51 -11.38
C MET A 560 21.91 19.16 -12.72
N SER A 561 22.86 18.22 -12.68
CA SER A 561 23.57 17.70 -13.84
C SER A 561 23.76 16.20 -13.66
N SER A 562 24.04 15.50 -14.77
CA SER A 562 24.36 14.07 -14.71
C SER A 562 25.59 13.85 -13.85
N CYS A 563 25.51 12.93 -12.90
CA CYS A 563 26.62 12.57 -12.04
C CYS A 563 26.72 11.05 -11.88
N SER A 564 27.95 10.57 -11.70
CA SER A 564 28.25 9.20 -11.37
C SER A 564 29.16 9.17 -10.15
N GLY A 565 29.05 8.11 -9.36
CA GLY A 565 29.89 7.91 -8.20
C GLY A 565 30.10 6.44 -7.94
N LYS A 566 31.25 6.14 -7.36
CA LYS A 566 31.74 4.78 -7.20
C LYS A 566 32.40 4.66 -5.83
N THR A 567 31.98 3.68 -5.05
CA THR A 567 32.43 3.52 -3.66
C THR A 567 32.46 2.05 -3.24
N PRO A 568 33.52 1.57 -2.56
CA PRO A 568 33.51 0.26 -1.95
C PRO A 568 32.73 0.26 -0.63
N ILE A 569 32.01 -0.82 -0.34
CA ILE A 569 31.41 -1.08 0.98
C ILE A 569 31.96 -2.39 1.54
N GLU A 570 32.45 -2.34 2.78
CA GLU A 570 33.00 -3.51 3.48
C GLU A 570 31.92 -4.24 4.28
N PHE A 571 31.98 -5.58 4.32
CA PHE A 571 31.05 -6.40 5.09
C PHE A 571 31.45 -6.47 6.57
N ARG A 572 30.58 -5.95 7.44
CA ARG A 572 30.74 -5.96 8.90
C ARG A 572 30.18 -7.21 9.56
N GLU A 573 29.25 -7.89 8.90
CA GLU A 573 28.58 -9.06 9.44
C GLU A 573 28.64 -10.21 8.43
N SER A 574 28.77 -11.43 8.95
CA SER A 574 28.58 -12.64 8.14
C SER A 574 27.09 -12.86 7.91
N GLY A 575 26.74 -13.32 6.71
CA GLY A 575 25.36 -13.60 6.34
C GLY A 575 25.15 -13.77 4.86
N ILE A 576 23.87 -13.77 4.47
CA ILE A 576 23.44 -13.84 3.07
C ILE A 576 22.95 -12.44 2.65
N CYS A 577 23.69 -11.79 1.78
CA CYS A 577 23.26 -10.55 1.14
C CYS A 577 22.18 -10.87 0.12
N HIS A 578 21.01 -10.25 0.28
CA HIS A 578 19.87 -10.41 -0.62
C HIS A 578 19.69 -9.20 -1.55
N GLY A 579 20.25 -8.04 -1.19
CA GLY A 579 20.08 -6.80 -1.92
C GLY A 579 20.83 -5.63 -1.30
N PHE A 580 20.72 -4.49 -1.98
CA PHE A 580 21.17 -3.19 -1.52
C PHE A 580 19.98 -2.31 -1.19
N VAL A 581 20.10 -1.56 -0.10
CA VAL A 581 19.10 -0.56 0.30
C VAL A 581 19.71 0.81 0.16
N LEU A 582 18.97 1.72 -0.47
CA LEU A 582 19.38 3.08 -0.76
C LEU A 582 18.38 4.07 -0.17
N TRP A 583 18.91 5.21 0.28
CA TRP A 583 18.13 6.29 0.87
C TRP A 583 18.88 7.62 0.74
N ILE A 584 18.21 8.72 1.07
CA ILE A 584 18.84 10.05 1.09
C ILE A 584 19.11 10.49 2.53
N ASP A 585 20.34 10.89 2.79
CA ASP A 585 20.69 11.71 3.94
C ASP A 585 20.66 13.18 3.50
N TRP A 586 19.78 13.98 4.08
CA TRP A 586 19.64 15.41 3.79
C TRP A 586 20.55 16.21 4.71
N VAL A 587 21.55 16.88 4.15
CA VAL A 587 22.40 17.81 4.89
C VAL A 587 21.64 19.13 4.99
N LEU A 588 21.05 19.37 6.16
CA LEU A 588 20.26 20.58 6.42
C LEU A 588 21.19 21.80 6.50
N GLU A 589 22.35 21.64 7.13
CA GLU A 589 23.35 22.69 7.29
C GLU A 589 24.78 22.13 7.19
N ALA A 590 25.62 22.80 6.39
CA ALA A 590 26.95 22.32 6.04
C ALA A 590 27.99 22.49 7.16
N GLU A 591 27.89 23.54 7.99
CA GLU A 591 28.92 23.85 9.00
C GLU A 591 28.87 22.92 10.22
N ASP A 592 27.65 22.58 10.68
CA ASP A 592 27.44 21.77 11.89
C ASP A 592 27.10 20.29 11.60
N ASN A 593 27.20 19.85 10.34
CA ASN A 593 26.89 18.50 9.89
C ASN A 593 25.51 18.00 10.39
N THR A 594 24.51 18.89 10.38
CA THR A 594 23.13 18.53 10.76
C THR A 594 22.52 17.74 9.61
N VAL A 595 22.35 16.43 9.82
CA VAL A 595 21.87 15.49 8.80
C VAL A 595 20.57 14.85 9.22
N LEU A 596 19.57 14.93 8.34
CA LEU A 596 18.33 14.17 8.43
C LEU A 596 18.44 12.92 7.55
N SER A 597 18.52 11.75 8.17
CA SER A 597 18.54 10.48 7.44
C SER A 597 17.13 9.95 7.18
N THR A 598 16.92 9.37 5.99
CA THR A 598 15.72 8.59 5.61
C THR A 598 16.00 7.07 5.56
N GLY A 599 17.07 6.65 6.22
CA GLY A 599 17.61 5.28 6.16
C GLY A 599 16.72 4.17 6.70
N PRO A 600 17.18 2.92 6.59
CA PRO A 600 16.41 1.72 6.95
C PRO A 600 16.06 1.60 8.44
N ASP A 601 16.68 2.40 9.31
CA ASP A 601 16.34 2.53 10.72
C ASP A 601 15.12 3.46 10.95
N LYS A 602 14.69 4.21 9.93
CA LYS A 602 13.57 5.15 10.01
C LYS A 602 12.27 4.50 9.57
N ARG A 603 11.19 4.77 10.31
CA ARG A 603 9.87 4.19 10.04
C ARG A 603 8.94 5.08 9.21
N HIS A 604 9.26 6.37 9.05
CA HIS A 604 8.41 7.34 8.35
C HIS A 604 8.62 7.39 6.83
N TRP A 605 9.70 6.78 6.32
CA TRP A 605 10.05 6.79 4.90
C TRP A 605 10.20 5.37 4.38
N LYS A 606 9.85 5.19 3.11
CA LYS A 606 10.24 4.01 2.34
C LYS A 606 11.66 4.20 1.83
N GLN A 607 12.42 3.11 1.79
CA GLN A 607 13.75 3.05 1.18
C GLN A 607 13.65 2.38 -0.19
N ALA A 608 14.61 2.69 -1.07
CA ALA A 608 14.73 2.01 -2.34
C ALA A 608 15.51 0.72 -2.16
N VAL A 609 14.91 -0.41 -2.54
CA VAL A 609 15.52 -1.74 -2.42
C VAL A 609 15.85 -2.28 -3.81
N LYS A 610 17.12 -2.66 -4.02
CA LYS A 610 17.59 -3.37 -5.22
C LYS A 610 17.96 -4.80 -4.84
N LEU A 611 17.09 -5.76 -5.18
CA LEU A 611 17.30 -7.17 -4.85
C LEU A 611 18.26 -7.85 -5.84
N LEU A 612 19.11 -8.75 -5.35
CA LEU A 612 20.11 -9.44 -6.15
C LEU A 612 19.48 -10.53 -7.04
N LYS A 613 20.12 -10.77 -8.20
CA LYS A 613 19.85 -11.95 -9.04
C LYS A 613 20.16 -13.26 -8.34
N LYS A 614 21.12 -13.27 -7.42
CA LYS A 614 21.43 -14.43 -6.60
C LYS A 614 21.89 -13.94 -5.24
N PRO A 615 21.32 -14.42 -4.13
CA PRO A 615 21.83 -14.08 -2.81
C PRO A 615 23.29 -14.52 -2.67
N VAL A 616 24.11 -13.67 -2.05
CA VAL A 616 25.56 -13.86 -1.95
C VAL A 616 25.96 -14.05 -0.49
N LYS A 617 26.74 -15.08 -0.20
CA LYS A 617 27.31 -15.27 1.13
C LYS A 617 28.51 -14.33 1.30
N VAL A 618 28.50 -13.55 2.38
CA VAL A 618 29.50 -12.49 2.63
C VAL A 618 30.29 -12.75 3.91
N LYS A 619 31.51 -12.19 3.98
CA LYS A 619 32.46 -12.22 5.11
C LYS A 619 33.07 -13.57 5.47
N GLU A 620 32.36 -14.70 5.33
CA GLU A 620 32.89 -16.06 5.55
C GLU A 620 33.78 -16.56 4.39
N GLY A 621 34.88 -15.85 4.11
CA GLY A 621 35.93 -16.31 3.18
C GLY A 621 35.66 -16.16 1.68
N GLN A 622 34.46 -15.74 1.26
CA GLN A 622 34.14 -15.48 -0.16
C GLN A 622 34.36 -14.02 -0.56
N PHE A 623 33.62 -13.08 0.04
CA PHE A 623 33.66 -11.67 -0.31
C PHE A 623 33.78 -10.81 0.94
N SER A 624 34.81 -9.94 1.00
CA SER A 624 35.00 -8.97 2.10
C SER A 624 34.37 -7.62 1.82
N SER A 625 34.20 -7.26 0.55
CA SER A 625 33.61 -6.01 0.14
C SER A 625 32.85 -6.16 -1.17
N THR A 626 32.08 -5.14 -1.52
CA THR A 626 31.51 -4.97 -2.84
C THR A 626 31.70 -3.54 -3.28
N GLU A 627 32.02 -3.37 -4.55
CA GLU A 627 32.09 -2.07 -5.20
C GLU A 627 30.69 -1.70 -5.69
N ILE A 628 30.25 -0.48 -5.39
CA ILE A 628 28.95 0.05 -5.81
C ILE A 628 29.19 1.27 -6.69
N GLU A 629 28.58 1.28 -7.87
CA GLU A 629 28.61 2.40 -8.80
C GLU A 629 27.18 2.85 -9.09
N ALA A 630 26.93 4.16 -8.99
CA ALA A 630 25.63 4.73 -9.30
C ALA A 630 25.77 5.85 -10.34
N PHE A 631 24.73 6.00 -11.17
CA PHE A 631 24.62 7.05 -12.17
C PHE A 631 23.23 7.70 -12.08
N PHE A 632 23.18 9.03 -12.13
CA PHE A 632 21.95 9.82 -12.13
C PHE A 632 21.76 10.52 -13.47
N ASP A 633 20.58 10.34 -14.07
CA ASP A 633 20.15 11.03 -15.28
C ASP A 633 19.15 12.16 -14.93
N PRO A 634 19.53 13.44 -15.10
CA PRO A 634 18.66 14.56 -14.77
C PRO A 634 17.49 14.74 -15.75
N SER A 635 17.50 14.09 -16.92
CA SER A 635 16.47 14.25 -17.94
C SER A 635 15.17 13.51 -17.60
N ASN A 636 15.28 12.39 -16.87
CA ASN A 636 14.17 11.57 -16.41
C ASN A 636 14.16 11.37 -14.89
N GLY A 637 15.21 11.80 -14.17
CA GLY A 637 15.34 11.67 -12.72
C GLY A 637 15.73 10.27 -12.25
N GLU A 638 16.14 9.37 -13.15
CA GLU A 638 16.44 7.98 -12.81
C GLU A 638 17.84 7.81 -12.21
N VAL A 639 17.94 6.85 -11.28
CA VAL A 639 19.22 6.37 -10.73
C VAL A 639 19.45 4.93 -11.19
N ILE A 640 20.60 4.69 -11.80
CA ILE A 640 21.08 3.35 -12.18
C ILE A 640 22.14 2.92 -11.17
N LEU A 641 22.13 1.65 -10.75
CA LEU A 641 23.08 1.10 -9.79
C LEU A 641 23.70 -0.19 -10.33
N GLN A 642 25.02 -0.24 -10.32
CA GLN A 642 25.83 -1.39 -10.65
C GLN A 642 26.64 -1.81 -9.42
N HIS A 643 26.97 -3.10 -9.34
CA HIS A 643 27.72 -3.64 -8.21
C HIS A 643 28.66 -4.78 -8.63
N ALA A 644 29.80 -4.89 -7.95
CA ALA A 644 30.77 -5.97 -8.15
C ALA A 644 31.32 -6.47 -6.80
N PHE A 645 31.07 -7.75 -6.48
CA PHE A 645 31.60 -8.36 -5.26
C PHE A 645 33.10 -8.65 -5.39
N LEU A 646 33.89 -8.26 -4.39
CA LEU A 646 35.35 -8.38 -4.39
C LEU A 646 35.80 -9.49 -3.45
N MET A 647 36.62 -10.41 -3.97
CA MET A 647 37.17 -11.50 -3.15
C MET A 647 38.27 -10.99 -2.22
N ASN A 648 38.45 -11.69 -1.11
CA ASN A 648 39.60 -11.46 -0.25
C ASN A 648 40.90 -11.60 -1.07
N PRO A 649 41.86 -10.66 -0.96
CA PRO A 649 43.20 -10.93 -1.42
C PRO A 649 43.73 -12.16 -0.66
N CYS A 650 44.13 -13.20 -1.41
CA CYS A 650 44.66 -14.46 -0.88
C CYS A 650 45.89 -14.25 -0.01
#